data_AF-A0A178X1L8-F1
#
_entry.id   AF-A0A178X1L8-F1
#
_cell.length_a   1.000
_cell.length_b   1.000
_cell.length_c   1.000
_cell.angle_alpha   90.00
_cell.angle_beta   90.00
_cell.angle_gamma   90.00
#
_symmetry.space_group_name_H-M   'P 1'
#
loop_
_entity.id
_entity.type
_entity.pdbx_description
1 polymer ?
#
loop_
_entity_poly.entity_id
_entity_poly.type
_entity_poly.pdbx_seq_one_letter_code
_entity_poly.pdbx_strand_id
1 'polypeptide(L)'
;MSRALQLTFDGGRSHGHLKLARASDPLPRRKPSGGGGRGPTYPDPRTHARDLDRQVSSIRERHKARQPVLGIDPDLVVVIECNDALANLSEALERAGLQVLAARGTSALAAFSGDPEMTSFLDQRAAYESETTPSGHPRFQQLFDAIDVIRALEPSDVIDEDLAQRIASAESSDALIVDFTCWCTENTPDNERRHEETKRALARAGAAVLDSTRRFAVGLSVIRAEIPSPFVVDVVQTERIARASLLPRPLLSHPEVARRTINQLPTVQPPRSDAPMVAIIDSGIRASHPLLAPAVYETFSVASQLPDGGDESGHGTFVAGLALYGPLEKLLDAGGTLRPAGRVLGLRVLDHENAFPDAKLWQSLVETALSTAAERGAKVINLSIGDDRHPYHPPAPVNIAGVLDNLVQKHDLVLVVSAGNTAPGEHPSSEYARHLVAADQTGLLPPAMSALALTVGALVPDEHQGARPARESVSTTPIGKPGHPSPVTRTGPGIEQATKPELVAPGGTYVYDSDRKAVDQLGSDKAPVRLGGLYALERLAQDNPDPTLRQTIVNVLCAYLRMPHELPGDAPDANANAATHITHRELQQEHQVRLTAQRILTAHLNPGDTEEQPLATFWPDVDLDLTGAVLTAFNLAGCHLRAAKFDEAWFEGITHFSRALFQHSASFGEAVFTGFAFFTETKFTKASFTKSQFADAAWFGKATFTGNAWFTDTRFLNAAGFTDARFRGLAWFSRARFEGDAGFSGSSFTHTPDFDDALFNRHAEFIGTQFPREPKAEVRTSRSQTSSQRSCWARLDVSPAVAQKRAWPASWRIRDSTGGYPDGWHDGQWAQITTALISYEKDDSSRRTDPPTRSI
;
A
#
# COMPACT_ATOMS: atom_id res chain seq x y z
N MET A 1 43.16 -17.15 20.99
CA MET A 1 43.66 -16.33 22.12
C MET A 1 44.67 -15.32 21.59
N SER A 2 44.29 -14.04 21.45
CA SER A 2 45.21 -12.90 21.45
C SER A 2 44.48 -11.71 22.07
N ARG A 3 45.18 -11.00 22.96
CA ARG A 3 44.70 -9.85 23.75
C ARG A 3 44.92 -8.56 22.95
N ALA A 4 43.92 -7.68 22.89
CA ALA A 4 44.08 -6.31 22.41
C ALA A 4 44.31 -5.36 23.60
N LEU A 5 45.34 -4.52 23.48
CA LEU A 5 45.83 -3.56 24.45
C LEU A 5 44.93 -2.30 24.52
N GLN A 6 44.71 -1.84 25.75
CA GLN A 6 44.28 -0.47 26.07
C GLN A 6 45.44 0.51 25.84
N LEU A 7 45.17 1.65 25.21
CA LEU A 7 46.02 2.83 25.28
C LEU A 7 45.33 3.88 26.16
N THR A 8 46.03 4.27 27.23
CA THR A 8 45.72 5.43 28.07
C THR A 8 46.38 6.68 27.50
N PHE A 9 45.69 7.83 27.56
CA PHE A 9 46.32 9.14 27.46
C PHE A 9 45.89 9.96 28.67
N ASP A 10 46.87 10.33 29.49
CA ASP A 10 46.73 11.37 30.49
C ASP A 10 47.95 12.29 30.37
N GLY A 11 47.73 13.60 30.28
CA GLY A 11 48.76 14.55 29.88
C GLY A 11 48.40 16.04 29.96
N GLY A 12 47.68 16.47 31.00
CA GLY A 12 47.79 17.79 31.65
C GLY A 12 47.59 19.10 30.83
N ARG A 13 46.39 19.70 30.94
CA ARG A 13 46.11 21.07 31.46
C ARG A 13 44.61 21.40 31.27
N SER A 14 44.03 22.01 32.30
CA SER A 14 42.60 22.33 32.43
C SER A 14 42.23 23.61 31.69
N HIS A 15 41.25 23.55 30.78
CA HIS A 15 40.54 24.72 30.23
C HIS A 15 39.08 24.72 30.70
N GLY A 16 38.72 25.70 31.54
CA GLY A 16 37.49 25.74 32.32
C GLY A 16 36.29 26.41 31.66
N HIS A 17 35.80 25.91 30.53
CA HIS A 17 34.52 26.39 29.96
C HIS A 17 33.68 25.29 29.31
N LEU A 18 33.54 24.16 30.01
CA LEU A 18 32.37 23.27 29.89
C LEU A 18 32.23 22.52 31.22
N LYS A 19 31.53 23.12 32.19
CA LYS A 19 31.14 22.42 33.42
C LYS A 19 29.95 21.53 33.09
N LEU A 20 30.22 20.33 32.59
CA LEU A 20 29.24 19.24 32.67
C LEU A 20 28.94 19.02 34.17
N ALA A 21 27.68 19.20 34.56
CA ALA A 21 27.27 18.90 35.92
C ALA A 21 27.58 17.42 36.20
N ARG A 22 28.40 17.15 37.20
CA ARG A 22 28.50 15.79 37.76
C ARG A 22 27.11 15.42 38.25
N ALA A 23 26.55 14.34 37.72
CA ALA A 23 25.41 13.67 38.31
C ALA A 23 25.75 13.39 39.78
N SER A 24 25.12 14.12 40.68
CA SER A 24 25.12 13.81 42.11
C SER A 24 24.26 12.57 42.27
N ASP A 25 24.94 11.50 42.68
CA ASP A 25 24.53 10.11 42.81
C ASP A 25 24.40 9.29 41.52
N PRO A 26 25.10 8.14 41.42
CA PRO A 26 24.86 7.18 40.37
C PRO A 26 23.44 6.63 40.57
N LEU A 27 22.53 6.99 39.66
CA LEU A 27 21.36 6.17 39.40
C LEU A 27 21.82 4.71 39.36
N PRO A 28 21.19 3.79 40.10
CA PRO A 28 21.63 2.41 40.16
C PRO A 28 21.74 1.89 38.73
N ARG A 29 22.97 1.58 38.32
CA ARG A 29 23.26 0.96 37.03
C ARG A 29 22.36 -0.27 36.93
N ARG A 30 21.34 -0.22 36.07
CA ARG A 30 20.73 -1.43 35.54
C ARG A 30 21.88 -2.16 34.86
N LYS A 31 22.32 -3.27 35.46
CA LYS A 31 23.35 -4.11 34.85
C LYS A 31 22.85 -4.47 33.45
N PRO A 32 23.62 -4.21 32.39
CA PRO A 32 23.29 -4.76 31.09
C PRO A 32 23.51 -6.27 31.20
N SER A 33 22.43 -7.05 31.21
CA SER A 33 22.52 -8.46 30.86
C SER A 33 22.74 -8.54 29.36
N GLY A 34 23.98 -8.28 28.94
CA GLY A 34 24.47 -8.66 27.64
C GLY A 34 24.51 -10.18 27.57
N GLY A 35 23.57 -10.75 26.84
CA GLY A 35 23.49 -12.16 26.52
C GLY A 35 22.11 -12.46 25.95
N GLY A 36 22.06 -12.80 24.66
CA GLY A 36 21.01 -13.70 24.18
C GLY A 36 21.15 -14.98 24.97
N GLY A 37 20.43 -15.03 26.09
CA GLY A 37 20.53 -16.05 27.11
C GLY A 37 19.16 -16.65 27.25
N ARG A 38 19.08 -17.94 26.96
CA ARG A 38 18.01 -18.82 27.44
C ARG A 38 17.58 -18.36 28.84
N GLY A 39 16.26 -18.29 29.06
CA GLY A 39 15.70 -18.14 30.41
C GLY A 39 16.40 -19.08 31.40
N PRO A 40 16.38 -18.77 32.70
CA PRO A 40 17.11 -19.53 33.71
C PRO A 40 17.06 -21.03 33.44
N THR A 41 18.17 -21.62 32.99
CA THR A 41 18.29 -23.08 32.94
C THR A 41 18.35 -23.54 34.38
N TYR A 42 17.19 -23.81 34.96
CA TYR A 42 17.07 -24.43 36.26
C TYR A 42 17.73 -25.82 36.16
N PRO A 43 18.78 -26.10 36.93
CA PRO A 43 19.49 -27.39 36.85
C PRO A 43 18.62 -28.58 37.26
N ASP A 44 17.51 -28.32 37.94
CA ASP A 44 16.57 -29.29 38.48
C ASP A 44 15.14 -28.69 38.53
N PRO A 45 14.15 -29.30 37.84
CA PRO A 45 12.72 -28.94 37.90
C PRO A 45 12.18 -28.76 39.33
N ARG A 46 12.69 -29.53 40.30
CA ARG A 46 12.25 -29.43 41.70
C ARG A 46 12.67 -28.12 42.34
N THR A 47 13.83 -27.59 41.97
CA THR A 47 14.31 -26.31 42.50
C THR A 47 13.49 -25.16 41.94
N HIS A 48 13.14 -25.20 40.65
CA HIS A 48 12.27 -24.22 40.03
C HIS A 48 10.87 -24.23 40.61
N ALA A 49 10.27 -25.42 40.76
CA ALA A 49 8.94 -25.59 41.33
C ALA A 49 8.84 -24.99 42.74
N ARG A 50 9.87 -25.15 43.58
CA ARG A 50 9.93 -24.57 44.93
C ARG A 50 10.14 -23.06 44.94
N ASP A 51 10.85 -22.52 43.95
CA ASP A 51 11.03 -21.08 43.83
C ASP A 51 9.73 -20.39 43.44
N LEU A 52 9.01 -20.94 42.44
CA LEU A 52 7.67 -20.48 42.06
C LEU A 52 6.69 -20.54 43.24
N ASP A 53 6.73 -21.61 44.05
CA ASP A 53 5.90 -21.74 45.26
C ASP A 53 6.19 -20.65 46.30
N ARG A 54 7.47 -20.31 46.49
CA ARG A 54 7.88 -19.22 47.38
C ARG A 54 7.40 -17.87 46.88
N GLN A 55 7.49 -17.61 45.57
CA GLN A 55 7.02 -16.38 44.95
C GLN A 55 5.50 -16.23 45.14
N VAL A 56 4.70 -17.25 44.78
CA VAL A 56 3.24 -17.24 44.95
C VAL A 56 2.84 -17.10 46.42
N SER A 57 3.49 -17.83 47.33
CA SER A 57 3.20 -17.75 48.77
C SER A 57 3.48 -16.35 49.34
N SER A 58 4.60 -15.73 48.95
CA SER A 58 4.92 -14.36 49.37
C SER A 58 3.90 -13.33 48.88
N ILE A 59 3.41 -13.49 47.64
CA ILE A 59 2.36 -12.62 47.09
C ILE A 59 1.06 -12.80 47.89
N ARG A 60 0.66 -14.04 48.22
CA ARG A 60 -0.55 -14.33 49.02
C ARG A 60 -0.49 -13.71 50.41
N GLU A 61 0.64 -13.81 51.10
CA GLU A 61 0.82 -13.21 52.43
C GLU A 61 0.71 -11.69 52.38
N ARG A 62 1.35 -11.05 51.38
CA ARG A 62 1.25 -9.60 51.19
C ARG A 62 -0.16 -9.17 50.86
N HIS A 63 -0.88 -9.91 50.01
CA HIS A 63 -2.25 -9.61 49.63
C HIS A 63 -3.21 -9.70 50.84
N LYS A 64 -3.09 -10.76 51.67
CA LYS A 64 -3.87 -10.89 52.91
C LYS A 64 -3.67 -9.74 53.91
N ALA A 65 -2.51 -9.09 53.87
CA ALA A 65 -2.18 -7.95 54.74
C ALA A 65 -2.59 -6.59 54.17
N ARG A 66 -3.13 -6.51 52.94
CA ARG A 66 -3.52 -5.25 52.31
C ARG A 66 -4.82 -4.71 52.90
N GLN A 67 -4.89 -3.39 53.02
CA GLN A 67 -6.12 -2.67 53.36
C GLN A 67 -6.88 -2.28 52.08
N PRO A 68 -8.20 -2.07 52.16
CA PRO A 68 -8.99 -1.59 51.02
C PRO A 68 -8.48 -0.23 50.51
N VAL A 69 -8.24 -0.11 49.20
CA VAL A 69 -7.79 1.13 48.55
C VAL A 69 -9.01 1.84 47.98
N LEU A 70 -9.22 3.11 48.35
CA LEU A 70 -10.42 3.87 47.99
C LEU A 70 -11.71 3.09 48.30
N GLY A 71 -11.71 2.29 49.37
CA GLY A 71 -12.80 1.42 49.82
C GLY A 71 -13.21 0.32 48.84
N ILE A 72 -12.27 -0.15 48.03
CA ILE A 72 -12.36 -1.35 47.20
C ILE A 72 -11.28 -2.32 47.69
N ASP A 73 -11.65 -3.59 47.88
CA ASP A 73 -10.65 -4.63 48.11
C ASP A 73 -9.90 -4.89 46.80
N PRO A 74 -8.56 -4.72 46.79
CA PRO A 74 -7.78 -4.98 45.58
C PRO A 74 -7.95 -6.45 45.18
N ASP A 75 -7.97 -6.73 43.88
CA ASP A 75 -7.94 -8.12 43.41
C ASP A 75 -6.55 -8.74 43.67
N LEU A 76 -6.41 -10.05 43.47
CA LEU A 76 -5.11 -10.71 43.43
C LEU A 76 -4.69 -10.87 41.97
N VAL A 77 -4.16 -9.80 41.38
CA VAL A 77 -3.60 -9.84 40.01
C VAL A 77 -2.09 -10.05 40.07
N VAL A 78 -1.59 -11.01 39.30
CA VAL A 78 -0.16 -11.30 39.15
C VAL A 78 0.30 -11.08 37.72
N VAL A 79 1.59 -10.76 37.59
CA VAL A 79 2.32 -10.75 36.33
C VAL A 79 3.16 -12.02 36.27
N ILE A 80 2.95 -12.81 35.22
CA ILE A 80 3.71 -14.00 34.89
C ILE A 80 4.61 -13.65 33.71
N GLU A 81 5.91 -13.61 33.95
CA GLU A 81 6.93 -13.38 32.93
C GLU A 81 7.43 -14.74 32.44
N CYS A 82 7.39 -14.94 31.13
CA CYS A 82 7.78 -16.18 30.48
C CYS A 82 8.90 -15.96 29.46
N ASN A 83 9.50 -17.04 28.98
CA ASN A 83 10.44 -17.02 27.87
C ASN A 83 9.72 -17.34 26.53
N ASP A 84 10.44 -17.17 25.41
CA ASP A 84 9.91 -17.34 24.04
C ASP A 84 9.51 -18.80 23.68
N ALA A 85 9.60 -19.76 24.62
CA ALA A 85 9.32 -21.17 24.35
C ALA A 85 7.83 -21.49 24.15
N LEU A 86 6.92 -20.59 24.54
CA LEU A 86 5.47 -20.76 24.38
C LEU A 86 4.93 -19.91 23.23
N ALA A 87 4.49 -20.56 22.15
CA ALA A 87 3.89 -19.87 20.99
C ALA A 87 2.54 -19.20 21.31
N ASN A 88 1.77 -19.73 22.28
CA ASN A 88 0.48 -19.20 22.74
C ASN A 88 0.43 -19.15 24.28
N LEU A 89 0.95 -18.06 24.86
CA LEU A 89 1.07 -17.91 26.32
C LEU A 89 -0.30 -17.90 27.04
N SER A 90 -1.29 -17.15 26.54
CA SER A 90 -2.61 -17.06 27.19
C SER A 90 -3.30 -18.41 27.28
N GLU A 91 -3.34 -19.16 26.18
CA GLU A 91 -4.00 -20.46 26.10
C GLU A 91 -3.32 -21.50 27.01
N ALA A 92 -2.00 -21.44 27.14
CA ALA A 92 -1.25 -22.33 28.04
C ALA A 92 -1.57 -22.06 29.51
N LEU A 93 -1.71 -20.79 29.90
CA LEU A 93 -2.05 -20.39 31.28
C LEU A 93 -3.54 -20.63 31.59
N GLU A 94 -4.44 -20.43 30.63
CA GLU A 94 -5.86 -20.76 30.77
C GLU A 94 -6.08 -22.26 30.98
N ARG A 95 -5.37 -23.11 30.22
CA ARG A 95 -5.36 -24.57 30.45
C ARG A 95 -4.79 -24.95 31.82
N ALA A 96 -3.92 -24.11 32.39
CA ALA A 96 -3.39 -24.28 33.74
C ALA A 96 -4.38 -23.84 34.84
N GLY A 97 -5.57 -23.37 34.46
CA GLY A 97 -6.62 -22.93 35.38
C GLY A 97 -6.50 -21.46 35.80
N LEU A 98 -5.65 -20.67 35.14
CA LEU A 98 -5.51 -19.24 35.42
C LEU A 98 -6.46 -18.41 34.56
N GLN A 99 -7.12 -17.41 35.15
CA GLN A 99 -7.87 -16.43 34.36
C GLN A 99 -6.90 -15.38 33.80
N VAL A 100 -6.58 -15.48 32.51
CA VAL A 100 -5.70 -14.51 31.84
C VAL A 100 -6.49 -13.24 31.53
N LEU A 101 -6.10 -12.12 32.15
CA LEU A 101 -6.72 -10.81 31.93
C LEU A 101 -6.15 -10.10 30.69
N ALA A 102 -4.86 -10.31 30.41
CA ALA A 102 -4.19 -9.81 29.20
C ALA A 102 -2.85 -10.53 28.99
N ALA A 103 -2.38 -10.63 27.74
CA ALA A 103 -1.02 -11.04 27.42
C ALA A 103 -0.32 -9.96 26.58
N ARG A 104 0.97 -9.72 26.86
CA ARG A 104 1.81 -8.70 26.22
C ARG A 104 3.20 -9.30 25.96
N GLY A 105 3.45 -9.69 24.71
CA GLY A 105 4.73 -10.30 24.32
C GLY A 105 5.00 -11.56 25.16
N THR A 106 6.10 -11.54 25.91
CA THR A 106 6.52 -12.65 26.78
C THR A 106 5.96 -12.59 28.21
N SER A 107 5.05 -11.66 28.49
CA SER A 107 4.41 -11.50 29.81
C SER A 107 2.90 -11.67 29.74
N ALA A 108 2.30 -12.23 30.78
CA ALA A 108 0.85 -12.35 30.93
C ALA A 108 0.39 -11.87 32.30
N LEU A 109 -0.74 -11.18 32.32
CA LEU A 109 -1.45 -10.74 33.50
C LEU A 109 -2.54 -11.76 33.81
N ALA A 110 -2.44 -12.41 34.96
CA ALA A 110 -3.41 -13.41 35.40
C ALA A 110 -4.08 -12.96 36.70
N ALA A 111 -5.41 -13.03 36.73
CA ALA A 111 -6.17 -12.90 37.97
C ALA A 111 -6.32 -14.26 38.62
N PHE A 112 -6.11 -14.30 39.93
CA PHE A 112 -6.60 -15.39 40.77
C PHE A 112 -7.95 -14.96 41.34
N SER A 113 -9.03 -15.21 40.59
CA SER A 113 -10.38 -14.80 40.98
C SER A 113 -10.96 -15.60 42.16
N GLY A 114 -10.32 -16.70 42.60
CA GLY A 114 -10.67 -17.39 43.84
C GLY A 114 -9.68 -18.47 44.31
N ASP A 115 -9.85 -18.94 45.55
CA ASP A 115 -9.09 -20.04 46.18
C ASP A 115 -9.11 -21.38 45.37
N PRO A 116 -10.20 -21.76 44.66
CA PRO A 116 -10.24 -23.02 43.88
C PRO A 116 -9.35 -23.03 42.63
N GLU A 117 -9.23 -21.90 41.92
CA GLU A 117 -8.47 -21.78 40.66
C GLU A 117 -6.96 -21.78 40.93
N MET A 118 -6.55 -21.08 41.99
CA MET A 118 -5.20 -21.13 42.55
C MET A 118 -4.82 -22.55 42.99
N THR A 119 -5.76 -23.31 43.54
CA THR A 119 -5.53 -24.70 43.96
C THR A 119 -5.15 -25.58 42.76
N SER A 120 -5.83 -25.44 41.62
CA SER A 120 -5.50 -26.20 40.41
C SER A 120 -4.10 -25.90 39.86
N PHE A 121 -3.72 -24.61 39.83
CA PHE A 121 -2.38 -24.20 39.39
C PHE A 121 -1.28 -24.73 40.34
N LEU A 122 -1.53 -24.68 41.65
CA LEU A 122 -0.62 -25.22 42.67
C LEU A 122 -0.54 -26.76 42.63
N ASP A 123 -1.64 -27.44 42.33
CA ASP A 123 -1.68 -28.90 42.14
C ASP A 123 -0.87 -29.32 40.90
N GLN A 124 -1.01 -28.59 39.79
CA GLN A 124 -0.21 -28.81 38.58
C GLN A 124 1.28 -28.55 38.82
N ARG A 125 1.62 -27.52 39.59
CA ARG A 125 3.01 -27.25 40.04
C ARG A 125 3.54 -28.38 40.92
N ALA A 126 2.73 -28.90 41.84
CA ALA A 126 3.11 -30.03 42.71
C ALA A 126 3.35 -31.32 41.89
N ALA A 127 2.56 -31.54 40.84
CA ALA A 127 2.77 -32.62 39.89
C ALA A 127 4.06 -32.42 39.06
N TYR A 128 4.40 -31.18 38.69
CA TYR A 128 5.69 -30.85 38.06
C TYR A 128 6.89 -31.13 38.99
N GLU A 129 6.74 -30.97 40.30
CA GLU A 129 7.80 -31.30 41.28
C GLU A 129 7.95 -32.82 41.50
N SER A 130 6.86 -33.58 41.49
CA SER A 130 6.82 -34.94 42.05
C SER A 130 6.47 -36.07 41.08
N GLU A 131 5.87 -35.79 39.92
CA GLU A 131 5.38 -36.79 38.97
C GLU A 131 6.18 -36.79 37.65
N THR A 132 6.35 -37.97 37.05
CA THR A 132 6.97 -38.14 35.73
C THR A 132 6.02 -38.81 34.74
N THR A 133 6.10 -38.37 33.49
CA THR A 133 5.44 -38.98 32.34
C THR A 133 6.06 -40.35 32.02
N PRO A 134 5.37 -41.23 31.26
CA PRO A 134 5.93 -42.53 30.83
C PRO A 134 7.25 -42.42 30.05
N SER A 135 7.52 -41.27 29.44
CA SER A 135 8.76 -40.91 28.74
C SER A 135 9.89 -40.41 29.66
N GLY A 136 9.68 -40.33 30.97
CA GLY A 136 10.70 -39.93 31.95
C GLY A 136 10.81 -38.42 32.21
N HIS A 137 9.97 -37.60 31.56
CA HIS A 137 9.94 -36.14 31.73
C HIS A 137 8.98 -35.72 32.86
N PRO A 138 9.26 -34.64 33.63
CA PRO A 138 8.31 -34.09 34.59
C PRO A 138 6.95 -33.78 33.96
N ARG A 139 5.87 -33.98 34.72
CA ARG A 139 4.52 -33.65 34.24
C ARG A 139 4.38 -32.13 34.12
N PHE A 140 3.74 -31.63 33.06
CA PHE A 140 3.57 -30.19 32.77
C PHE A 140 4.88 -29.41 32.51
N GLN A 141 5.97 -30.09 32.15
CA GLN A 141 7.29 -29.49 31.91
C GLN A 141 7.25 -28.28 30.95
N GLN A 142 6.52 -28.37 29.84
CA GLN A 142 6.45 -27.30 28.83
C GLN A 142 5.90 -25.97 29.37
N LEU A 143 4.97 -26.03 30.33
CA LEU A 143 4.36 -24.83 30.93
C LEU A 143 5.30 -24.22 31.97
N PHE A 144 5.76 -25.02 32.93
CA PHE A 144 6.53 -24.51 34.06
C PHE A 144 7.95 -24.11 33.64
N ASP A 145 8.63 -24.84 32.76
CA ASP A 145 9.96 -24.44 32.23
C ASP A 145 9.91 -23.10 31.46
N ALA A 146 8.73 -22.70 30.98
CA ALA A 146 8.54 -21.44 30.27
C ALA A 146 8.32 -20.24 31.21
N ILE A 147 7.95 -20.45 32.48
CA ILE A 147 7.69 -19.38 33.46
C ILE A 147 9.00 -18.98 34.13
N ASP A 148 9.45 -17.76 33.89
CA ASP A 148 10.67 -17.21 34.48
C ASP A 148 10.39 -16.60 35.87
N VAL A 149 9.32 -15.79 36.01
CA VAL A 149 8.99 -15.06 37.25
C VAL A 149 7.48 -14.89 37.42
N ILE A 150 6.99 -14.98 38.67
CA ILE A 150 5.65 -14.57 39.08
C ILE A 150 5.77 -13.44 40.11
N ARG A 151 5.24 -12.27 39.80
CA ARG A 151 5.27 -11.08 40.68
C ARG A 151 3.89 -10.43 40.82
N ALA A 152 3.72 -9.59 41.84
CA ALA A 152 2.49 -8.80 42.00
C ALA A 152 2.41 -7.70 40.92
N LEU A 153 1.18 -7.27 40.61
CA LEU A 153 0.93 -6.11 39.75
C LEU A 153 1.47 -4.83 40.40
N GLU A 154 2.26 -4.07 39.66
CA GLU A 154 2.77 -2.76 40.09
C GLU A 154 2.10 -1.63 39.28
N PRO A 155 1.97 -0.40 39.82
CA PRO A 155 1.37 0.71 39.09
C PRO A 155 2.02 1.01 37.73
N SER A 156 3.33 0.76 37.60
CA SER A 156 4.08 0.92 36.34
C SER A 156 3.69 -0.07 35.25
N ASP A 157 3.01 -1.19 35.58
CA ASP A 157 2.49 -2.12 34.58
C ASP A 157 1.19 -1.63 33.92
N VAL A 158 0.51 -0.69 34.60
CA VAL A 158 -0.81 -0.15 34.22
C VAL A 158 -0.69 1.28 33.67
N ILE A 159 0.23 2.09 34.19
CA ILE A 159 0.43 3.49 33.78
C ILE A 159 1.41 3.54 32.59
N ASP A 160 0.96 4.14 31.48
CA ASP A 160 1.82 4.35 30.31
C ASP A 160 2.93 5.40 30.56
N GLU A 161 4.01 5.33 29.77
CA GLU A 161 5.20 6.18 29.92
C GLU A 161 4.87 7.68 29.88
N ASP A 162 4.03 8.12 28.93
CA ASP A 162 3.64 9.53 28.81
C ASP A 162 2.89 10.04 30.06
N LEU A 163 2.01 9.19 30.62
CA LEU A 163 1.28 9.53 31.84
C LEU A 163 2.22 9.51 33.05
N ALA A 164 3.16 8.56 33.13
CA ALA A 164 4.16 8.50 34.18
C ALA A 164 5.06 9.76 34.19
N GLN A 165 5.53 10.20 33.02
CA GLN A 165 6.29 11.45 32.88
C GLN A 165 5.45 12.65 33.30
N ARG A 166 4.17 12.69 32.90
CA ARG A 166 3.27 13.79 33.25
C ARG A 166 3.03 13.87 34.76
N ILE A 167 2.76 12.74 35.42
CA ILE A 167 2.60 12.66 36.88
C ILE A 167 3.87 13.13 37.58
N ALA A 168 5.05 12.71 37.12
CA ALA A 168 6.33 13.11 37.71
C ALA A 168 6.62 14.63 37.59
N SER A 169 6.08 15.28 36.55
CA SER A 169 6.25 16.71 36.30
C SER A 169 5.14 17.60 36.88
N ALA A 170 4.02 17.02 37.29
CA ALA A 170 2.83 17.75 37.73
C ALA A 170 2.94 18.19 39.20
N GLU A 171 2.40 19.37 39.51
CA GLU A 171 2.25 19.79 40.90
C GLU A 171 1.08 19.02 41.55
N SER A 172 1.07 18.91 42.89
CA SER A 172 0.03 18.15 43.61
C SER A 172 -1.38 18.75 43.46
N SER A 173 -1.49 20.01 43.03
CA SER A 173 -2.76 20.68 42.71
C SER A 173 -3.25 20.47 41.28
N ASP A 174 -2.42 19.89 40.40
CA ASP A 174 -2.76 19.75 38.98
C ASP A 174 -3.80 18.64 38.79
N ALA A 175 -4.88 18.98 38.08
CA ALA A 175 -5.82 17.99 37.57
C ALA A 175 -5.36 17.46 36.21
N LEU A 176 -5.34 16.14 36.05
CA LEU A 176 -5.00 15.44 34.83
C LEU A 176 -6.25 14.81 34.25
N ILE A 177 -6.41 14.89 32.93
CA ILE A 177 -7.45 14.12 32.24
C ILE A 177 -6.85 12.80 31.78
N VAL A 178 -7.37 11.70 32.32
CA VAL A 178 -6.83 10.35 32.14
C VAL A 178 -7.94 9.41 31.67
N ASP A 179 -7.60 8.56 30.71
CA ASP A 179 -8.43 7.42 30.30
C ASP A 179 -8.04 6.19 31.12
N PHE A 180 -8.97 5.71 31.94
CA PHE A 180 -8.85 4.50 32.73
C PHE A 180 -9.58 3.35 32.03
N THR A 181 -8.82 2.42 31.48
CA THR A 181 -9.35 1.20 30.86
C THR A 181 -9.48 0.12 31.92
N CYS A 182 -10.69 -0.35 32.20
CA CYS A 182 -10.93 -1.45 33.13
C CYS A 182 -10.63 -2.80 32.46
N TRP A 183 -10.29 -3.81 33.26
CA TRP A 183 -10.19 -5.18 32.76
C TRP A 183 -11.53 -5.68 32.19
N CYS A 184 -11.47 -6.39 31.06
CA CYS A 184 -12.61 -7.06 30.44
C CYS A 184 -12.30 -8.55 30.32
N THR A 185 -13.17 -9.38 30.88
CA THR A 185 -13.16 -10.84 30.81
C THR A 185 -14.39 -11.33 30.04
N GLU A 186 -14.55 -12.63 29.84
CA GLU A 186 -15.77 -13.19 29.23
C GLU A 186 -17.00 -13.07 30.16
N ASN A 187 -16.79 -12.83 31.46
CA ASN A 187 -17.85 -12.70 32.46
C ASN A 187 -18.42 -11.27 32.47
N THR A 188 -19.53 -11.08 31.77
CA THR A 188 -20.19 -9.75 31.64
C THR A 188 -20.58 -9.13 33.00
N PRO A 189 -21.20 -9.86 33.95
CA PRO A 189 -21.43 -9.35 35.31
C PRO A 189 -20.17 -8.89 36.06
N ASP A 190 -19.04 -9.59 35.88
CA ASP A 190 -17.76 -9.22 36.49
C ASP A 190 -17.23 -7.90 35.91
N ASN A 191 -17.32 -7.74 34.59
CA ASN A 191 -16.92 -6.52 33.90
C ASN A 191 -17.75 -5.31 34.32
N GLU A 192 -19.06 -5.50 34.49
CA GLU A 192 -19.97 -4.46 35.01
C GLU A 192 -19.57 -4.04 36.42
N ARG A 193 -19.31 -5.01 37.30
CA ARG A 193 -18.86 -4.74 38.67
C ARG A 193 -17.57 -3.92 38.68
N ARG A 194 -16.54 -4.34 37.94
CA ARG A 194 -15.24 -3.65 37.86
C ARG A 194 -15.38 -2.22 37.34
N HIS A 195 -16.22 -2.01 36.33
CA HIS A 195 -16.46 -0.67 35.76
C HIS A 195 -17.13 0.26 36.79
N GLU A 196 -18.17 -0.20 37.48
CA GLU A 196 -18.88 0.61 38.48
C GLU A 196 -18.05 0.84 39.74
N GLU A 197 -17.25 -0.15 40.16
CA GLU A 197 -16.28 0.01 41.24
C GLU A 197 -15.21 1.06 40.89
N THR A 198 -14.68 1.04 39.67
CA THR A 198 -13.72 2.05 39.20
C THR A 198 -14.32 3.47 39.24
N LYS A 199 -15.59 3.64 38.83
CA LYS A 199 -16.28 4.94 38.97
C LYS A 199 -16.41 5.39 40.42
N ARG A 200 -16.70 4.46 41.35
CA ARG A 200 -16.78 4.78 42.78
C ARG A 200 -15.41 5.15 43.36
N ALA A 201 -14.34 4.47 42.95
CA ALA A 201 -12.98 4.84 43.32
C ALA A 201 -12.61 6.24 42.81
N LEU A 202 -12.90 6.54 41.54
CA LEU A 202 -12.69 7.86 40.95
C LEU A 202 -13.43 8.95 41.74
N ALA A 203 -14.70 8.73 42.09
CA ALA A 203 -15.46 9.68 42.91
C ALA A 203 -14.84 9.88 44.31
N ARG A 204 -14.34 8.81 44.95
CA ARG A 204 -13.67 8.88 46.26
C ARG A 204 -12.30 9.57 46.18
N ALA A 205 -11.63 9.47 45.05
CA ALA A 205 -10.39 10.18 44.73
C ALA A 205 -10.61 11.67 44.37
N GLY A 206 -11.85 12.17 44.43
CA GLY A 206 -12.17 13.54 44.06
C GLY A 206 -12.13 13.80 42.54
N ALA A 207 -12.16 12.75 41.73
CA ALA A 207 -12.15 12.86 40.27
C ALA A 207 -13.55 13.13 39.71
N ALA A 208 -13.63 13.96 38.68
CA ALA A 208 -14.83 14.17 37.88
C ALA A 208 -14.81 13.22 36.67
N VAL A 209 -15.78 12.29 36.61
CA VAL A 209 -15.95 11.43 35.43
C VAL A 209 -16.53 12.25 34.30
N LEU A 210 -15.77 12.39 33.20
CA LEU A 210 -16.16 13.18 32.04
C LEU A 210 -16.95 12.34 31.03
N ASP A 211 -16.53 11.10 30.81
CA ASP A 211 -17.19 10.16 29.90
C ASP A 211 -16.93 8.71 30.33
N SER A 212 -17.79 7.78 29.92
CA SER A 212 -17.54 6.35 30.13
C SER A 212 -18.24 5.52 29.07
N THR A 213 -17.53 4.53 28.53
CA THR A 213 -18.08 3.58 27.55
C THR A 213 -17.95 2.15 28.04
N ARG A 214 -18.98 1.35 27.72
CA ARG A 214 -19.13 -0.05 28.07
C ARG A 214 -19.58 -0.81 26.84
N ARG A 215 -18.67 -1.57 26.22
CA ARG A 215 -18.93 -2.48 25.10
C ARG A 215 -18.15 -3.77 25.34
N PHE A 216 -18.58 -4.52 26.36
CA PHE A 216 -17.90 -5.75 26.78
C PHE A 216 -17.83 -6.82 25.68
N ALA A 217 -18.81 -6.85 24.76
CA ALA A 217 -18.81 -7.74 23.60
C ALA A 217 -17.59 -7.57 22.68
N VAL A 218 -16.91 -6.41 22.73
CA VAL A 218 -15.67 -6.13 22.01
C VAL A 218 -14.50 -5.85 22.96
N GLY A 219 -14.62 -6.25 24.24
CA GLY A 219 -13.57 -6.07 25.25
C GLY A 219 -13.34 -4.64 25.70
N LEU A 220 -14.26 -3.70 25.46
CA LEU A 220 -14.06 -2.28 25.73
C LEU A 220 -14.79 -1.82 27.00
N SER A 221 -14.02 -1.34 27.98
CA SER A 221 -14.51 -0.70 29.21
C SER A 221 -13.56 0.44 29.58
N VAL A 222 -13.96 1.67 29.30
CA VAL A 222 -13.09 2.87 29.48
C VAL A 222 -13.86 3.96 30.21
N ILE A 223 -13.21 4.60 31.17
CA ILE A 223 -13.73 5.74 31.92
C ILE A 223 -12.73 6.89 31.79
N ARG A 224 -13.17 8.00 31.21
CA ARG A 224 -12.40 9.25 31.16
C ARG A 224 -12.72 10.07 32.40
N ALA A 225 -11.69 10.46 33.15
CA ALA A 225 -11.88 11.30 34.32
C ALA A 225 -10.82 12.39 34.42
N GLU A 226 -11.25 13.54 34.93
CA GLU A 226 -10.37 14.59 35.41
C GLU A 226 -10.07 14.32 36.89
N ILE A 227 -8.82 14.05 37.21
CA ILE A 227 -8.38 13.54 38.52
C ILE A 227 -7.15 14.33 39.02
N PRO A 228 -7.06 14.69 40.31
CA PRO A 228 -5.85 15.30 40.82
C PRO A 228 -4.66 14.34 40.73
N SER A 229 -3.51 14.85 40.28
CA SER A 229 -2.33 14.05 39.94
C SER A 229 -1.89 13.03 41.02
N PRO A 230 -1.97 13.30 42.34
CA PRO A 230 -1.54 12.33 43.36
C PRO A 230 -2.43 11.08 43.44
N PHE A 231 -3.73 11.22 43.13
CA PHE A 231 -4.70 10.12 43.29
C PHE A 231 -4.77 9.17 42.08
N VAL A 232 -4.03 9.47 41.00
CA VAL A 232 -3.95 8.58 39.83
C VAL A 232 -3.39 7.21 40.22
N VAL A 233 -2.35 7.19 41.06
CA VAL A 233 -1.72 5.96 41.55
C VAL A 233 -2.68 5.19 42.46
N ASP A 234 -3.41 5.87 43.35
CA ASP A 234 -4.38 5.25 44.26
C ASP A 234 -5.51 4.54 43.49
N VAL A 235 -5.98 5.15 42.40
CA VAL A 235 -7.02 4.58 41.54
C VAL A 235 -6.51 3.33 40.80
N VAL A 236 -5.26 3.36 40.32
CA VAL A 236 -4.61 2.18 39.69
C VAL A 236 -4.41 1.04 40.68
N GLN A 237 -4.09 1.35 41.95
CA GLN A 237 -3.91 0.36 43.02
C GLN A 237 -5.19 -0.39 43.44
N THR A 238 -6.35 0.00 42.92
CA THR A 238 -7.58 -0.80 43.07
C THR A 238 -7.55 -2.10 42.28
N GLU A 239 -6.58 -2.27 41.36
CA GLU A 239 -6.39 -3.42 40.48
C GLU A 239 -7.56 -3.72 39.53
N ARG A 240 -8.52 -2.80 39.41
CA ARG A 240 -9.64 -2.87 38.45
C ARG A 240 -9.25 -2.43 37.04
N ILE A 241 -8.07 -1.82 36.91
CA ILE A 241 -7.64 -1.05 35.74
C ILE A 241 -6.55 -1.80 34.99
N ALA A 242 -6.78 -2.02 33.71
CA ALA A 242 -5.87 -2.63 32.75
C ALA A 242 -4.83 -1.65 32.20
N ARG A 243 -5.23 -0.39 32.04
CA ARG A 243 -4.38 0.67 31.49
C ARG A 243 -4.86 2.04 31.93
N ALA A 244 -3.93 2.93 32.28
CA ALA A 244 -4.18 4.34 32.51
C ALA A 244 -3.30 5.15 31.54
N SER A 245 -3.92 5.99 30.70
CA SER A 245 -3.24 6.73 29.64
C SER A 245 -3.74 8.17 29.52
N LEU A 246 -2.89 9.06 29.04
CA LEU A 246 -3.33 10.37 28.56
C LEU A 246 -4.20 10.23 27.31
N LEU A 247 -4.94 11.28 26.97
CA LEU A 247 -5.82 11.26 25.80
C LEU A 247 -5.01 11.02 24.52
N PRO A 248 -5.47 10.16 23.60
CA PRO A 248 -4.86 10.03 22.30
C PRO A 248 -4.95 11.37 21.57
N ARG A 249 -3.80 11.87 21.09
CA ARG A 249 -3.77 13.03 20.20
C ARG A 249 -4.00 12.53 18.76
N PRO A 250 -4.97 13.08 18.01
CA PRO A 250 -5.10 12.75 16.60
C PRO A 250 -3.82 13.16 15.89
N LEU A 251 -3.24 12.23 15.13
CA LEU A 251 -2.04 12.47 14.32
C LEU A 251 -2.43 13.35 13.12
N LEU A 252 -2.50 14.66 13.34
CA LEU A 252 -2.64 15.66 12.28
C LEU A 252 -1.26 16.25 12.01
N SER A 253 -0.42 15.52 11.26
CA SER A 253 0.96 15.93 11.00
C SER A 253 1.04 17.08 9.98
N HIS A 254 1.61 18.21 10.43
CA HIS A 254 2.17 19.34 9.67
C HIS A 254 1.31 20.46 9.04
N PRO A 255 -0.05 20.53 9.01
CA PRO A 255 -0.73 21.65 8.38
C PRO A 255 -0.78 22.90 9.27
N GLU A 256 -0.65 22.75 10.59
CA GLU A 256 -0.90 23.85 11.54
C GLU A 256 0.26 24.86 11.60
N VAL A 257 1.52 24.40 11.58
CA VAL A 257 2.70 25.29 11.53
C VAL A 257 2.76 26.06 10.22
N ALA A 258 2.50 25.39 9.08
CA ALA A 258 2.50 26.02 7.75
C ALA A 258 1.34 27.02 7.55
N ARG A 259 0.26 26.92 8.33
CA ARG A 259 -0.89 27.83 8.29
C ARG A 259 -0.79 28.98 9.29
N ARG A 260 0.24 29.02 10.15
CA ARG A 260 0.41 30.14 11.09
C ARG A 260 0.68 31.42 10.31
N THR A 261 -0.16 32.42 10.54
CA THR A 261 0.03 33.78 10.01
C THR A 261 1.14 34.49 10.78
N ILE A 262 1.70 35.55 10.21
CA ILE A 262 2.77 36.36 10.84
C ILE A 262 2.39 36.80 12.27
N ASN A 263 1.11 37.12 12.50
CA ASN A 263 0.60 37.55 13.81
C ASN A 263 0.53 36.43 14.87
N GLN A 264 0.69 35.17 14.46
CA GLN A 264 0.68 33.98 15.31
C GLN A 264 2.08 33.45 15.58
N LEU A 265 3.12 34.12 15.06
CA LEU A 265 4.51 33.80 15.37
C LEU A 265 4.87 34.32 16.77
N PRO A 266 5.68 33.56 17.54
CA PRO A 266 6.13 34.00 18.84
C PRO A 266 7.07 35.22 18.71
N THR A 267 7.06 36.06 19.74
CA THR A 267 8.04 37.14 19.85
C THR A 267 9.45 36.57 19.95
N VAL A 268 10.40 37.16 19.23
CA VAL A 268 11.81 36.76 19.23
C VAL A 268 12.63 37.80 19.98
N GLN A 269 13.36 37.36 21.00
CA GLN A 269 14.33 38.18 21.71
C GLN A 269 15.65 38.27 20.94
N PRO A 270 16.40 39.37 21.06
CA PRO A 270 17.74 39.44 20.47
C PRO A 270 18.68 38.37 21.06
N PRO A 271 19.70 37.94 20.31
CA PRO A 271 20.77 37.08 20.82
C PRO A 271 21.41 37.69 22.06
N ARG A 272 22.03 36.85 22.90
CA ARG A 272 22.83 37.34 24.04
C ARG A 272 23.99 38.18 23.52
N SER A 273 24.47 39.15 24.31
CA SER A 273 25.56 40.05 23.91
C SER A 273 26.87 39.31 23.63
N ASP A 274 27.07 38.16 24.27
CA ASP A 274 28.21 37.24 24.12
C ASP A 274 27.95 36.11 23.11
N ALA A 275 26.78 36.10 22.45
CA ALA A 275 26.43 35.05 21.50
C ALA A 275 27.38 35.08 20.28
N PRO A 276 27.82 33.90 19.81
CA PRO A 276 28.74 33.78 18.70
C PRO A 276 28.12 34.26 17.39
N MET A 277 28.96 34.65 16.44
CA MET A 277 28.55 34.96 15.08
C MET A 277 28.74 33.73 14.18
N VAL A 278 27.66 33.34 13.51
CA VAL A 278 27.61 32.23 12.56
C VAL A 278 27.45 32.81 11.15
N ALA A 279 28.38 32.53 10.26
CA ALA A 279 28.26 32.89 8.85
C ALA A 279 27.56 31.77 8.06
N ILE A 280 26.56 32.14 7.27
CA ILE A 280 25.83 31.24 6.38
C ILE A 280 26.19 31.62 4.95
N ILE A 281 26.88 30.72 4.24
CA ILE A 281 27.24 30.88 2.84
C ILE A 281 26.24 30.07 2.01
N ASP A 282 25.31 30.75 1.33
CA ASP A 282 24.15 30.13 0.65
C ASP A 282 23.54 31.06 -0.42
N SER A 283 22.26 30.90 -0.74
CA SER A 283 21.41 31.70 -1.65
C SER A 283 20.98 33.07 -1.10
N GLY A 284 21.44 33.43 0.11
CA GLY A 284 21.15 34.70 0.77
C GLY A 284 20.30 34.52 2.02
N ILE A 285 19.93 35.61 2.69
CA ILE A 285 19.01 35.57 3.85
C ILE A 285 17.99 36.71 3.75
N ARG A 286 16.70 36.41 3.98
CA ARG A 286 15.68 37.43 4.22
C ARG A 286 15.84 38.07 5.60
N ALA A 287 16.65 39.12 5.66
CA ALA A 287 16.97 39.85 6.89
C ALA A 287 15.73 40.40 7.63
N SER A 288 14.64 40.71 6.91
CA SER A 288 13.39 41.23 7.48
C SER A 288 12.43 40.14 8.00
N HIS A 289 12.79 38.85 7.89
CA HIS A 289 11.92 37.77 8.37
C HIS A 289 11.72 37.89 9.89
N PRO A 290 10.48 37.86 10.43
CA PRO A 290 10.21 38.14 11.85
C PRO A 290 11.00 37.25 12.82
N LEU A 291 11.23 35.99 12.45
CA LEU A 291 12.00 35.05 13.25
C LEU A 291 13.52 35.23 13.13
N LEU A 292 14.04 35.94 12.12
CA LEU A 292 15.49 36.08 11.92
C LEU A 292 15.97 37.51 12.19
N ALA A 293 15.12 38.52 11.95
CA ALA A 293 15.49 39.93 12.02
C ALA A 293 16.21 40.33 13.32
N PRO A 294 15.84 39.84 14.51
CA PRO A 294 16.56 40.18 15.75
C PRO A 294 17.99 39.59 15.83
N ALA A 295 18.30 38.57 15.02
CA ALA A 295 19.58 37.86 15.03
C ALA A 295 20.49 38.21 13.84
N VAL A 296 19.95 38.76 12.76
CA VAL A 296 20.71 39.10 11.56
C VAL A 296 21.64 40.27 11.86
N TYR A 297 22.94 40.04 11.72
CA TYR A 297 23.97 41.06 11.87
C TYR A 297 24.11 41.86 10.58
N GLU A 298 24.36 41.18 9.46
CA GLU A 298 24.52 41.79 8.13
C GLU A 298 24.32 40.71 7.05
N THR A 299 23.93 41.14 5.85
CA THR A 299 23.84 40.26 4.66
C THR A 299 24.56 40.90 3.47
N PHE A 300 25.30 40.09 2.72
CA PHE A 300 26.10 40.55 1.58
C PHE A 300 25.90 39.69 0.36
N SER A 301 26.12 40.32 -0.80
CA SER A 301 26.41 39.62 -2.05
C SER A 301 27.92 39.51 -2.23
N VAL A 302 28.39 38.32 -2.62
CA VAL A 302 29.82 38.06 -2.87
C VAL A 302 30.19 38.26 -4.35
N ALA A 303 29.20 38.42 -5.24
CA ALA A 303 29.40 38.58 -6.67
C ALA A 303 28.59 39.76 -7.22
N SER A 304 29.16 40.55 -8.13
CA SER A 304 28.46 41.70 -8.74
C SER A 304 27.22 41.33 -9.56
N GLN A 305 27.10 40.07 -9.99
CA GLN A 305 25.92 39.54 -10.68
C GLN A 305 24.74 39.28 -9.74
N LEU A 306 25.00 39.20 -8.44
CA LEU A 306 23.99 38.98 -7.41
C LEU A 306 23.63 40.35 -6.80
N PRO A 307 22.36 40.78 -6.88
CA PRO A 307 21.98 42.18 -6.66
C PRO A 307 22.19 42.64 -5.21
N ASP A 308 21.95 41.76 -4.24
CA ASP A 308 22.08 42.02 -2.82
C ASP A 308 22.30 40.70 -2.02
N GLY A 309 22.40 40.78 -0.70
CA GLY A 309 22.47 39.60 0.19
C GLY A 309 21.12 38.96 0.51
N GLY A 310 20.04 39.40 -0.13
CA GLY A 310 18.68 38.92 0.08
C GLY A 310 18.46 37.55 -0.55
N ASP A 311 17.56 36.77 0.05
CA ASP A 311 17.20 35.43 -0.42
C ASP A 311 15.93 35.44 -1.29
N GLU A 312 16.08 34.94 -2.51
CA GLU A 312 15.01 34.75 -3.49
C GLU A 312 14.59 33.28 -3.65
N SER A 313 15.47 32.34 -3.29
CA SER A 313 15.25 30.89 -3.37
C SER A 313 14.50 30.37 -2.15
N GLY A 314 14.86 30.88 -0.96
CA GLY A 314 14.35 30.46 0.34
C GLY A 314 15.25 29.45 1.06
N HIS A 315 16.24 28.86 0.38
CA HIS A 315 17.13 27.86 0.97
C HIS A 315 18.02 28.45 2.07
N GLY A 316 18.66 29.59 1.82
CA GLY A 316 19.56 30.20 2.80
C GLY A 316 18.83 30.75 4.03
N THR A 317 17.61 31.26 3.85
CA THR A 317 16.72 31.66 4.95
C THR A 317 16.32 30.46 5.81
N PHE A 318 16.03 29.31 5.18
CA PHE A 318 15.73 28.06 5.87
C PHE A 318 16.93 27.55 6.69
N VAL A 319 18.12 27.51 6.07
CA VAL A 319 19.38 27.11 6.73
C VAL A 319 19.70 28.02 7.92
N ALA A 320 19.52 29.34 7.78
CA ALA A 320 19.72 30.28 8.88
C ALA A 320 18.76 30.05 10.06
N GLY A 321 17.50 29.72 9.78
CA GLY A 321 16.53 29.34 10.80
C GLY A 321 16.94 28.10 11.58
N LEU A 322 17.37 27.05 10.88
CA LEU A 322 17.87 25.82 11.51
C LEU A 322 19.12 26.07 12.36
N ALA A 323 20.07 26.86 11.86
CA ALA A 323 21.29 27.20 12.60
C ALA A 323 21.01 27.96 13.90
N LEU A 324 19.95 28.77 13.94
CA LEU A 324 19.59 29.58 15.10
C LEU A 324 18.69 28.87 16.12
N TYR A 325 17.77 28.03 15.66
CA TYR A 325 16.68 27.49 16.48
C TYR A 325 16.62 25.96 16.52
N GLY A 326 17.24 25.27 15.57
CA GLY A 326 17.00 23.84 15.35
C GLY A 326 15.57 23.56 14.89
N PRO A 327 15.02 22.35 15.19
CA PRO A 327 13.64 21.98 14.85
C PRO A 327 12.63 22.93 15.52
N LEU A 328 12.00 23.78 14.71
CA LEU A 328 11.19 24.90 15.20
C LEU A 328 9.78 24.44 15.63
N GLU A 329 9.30 23.30 15.14
CA GLU A 329 7.95 22.77 15.38
C GLU A 329 7.66 22.65 16.88
N LYS A 330 8.55 21.97 17.61
CA LYS A 330 8.42 21.78 19.06
C LYS A 330 8.45 23.09 19.83
N LEU A 331 9.24 24.06 19.36
CA LEU A 331 9.36 25.37 19.99
C LEU A 331 8.12 26.24 19.76
N LEU A 332 7.50 26.13 18.58
CA LEU A 332 6.26 26.84 18.24
C LEU A 332 5.05 26.26 18.96
N ASP A 333 5.01 24.95 19.21
CA ASP A 333 3.94 24.29 19.94
C ASP A 333 4.00 24.57 21.45
N ALA A 334 5.20 24.78 22.00
CA ALA A 334 5.38 25.18 23.39
C ALA A 334 4.87 26.60 23.72
N GLY A 335 4.56 27.43 22.72
CA GLY A 335 3.92 28.75 22.91
C GLY A 335 4.78 29.82 23.60
N GLY A 336 6.10 29.66 23.61
CA GLY A 336 7.04 30.53 24.33
C GLY A 336 7.71 31.62 23.48
N THR A 337 8.48 32.49 24.13
CA THR A 337 9.37 33.45 23.46
C THR A 337 10.60 32.73 22.90
N LEU A 338 10.98 33.02 21.66
CA LEU A 338 12.17 32.43 21.06
C LEU A 338 13.39 33.31 21.33
N ARG A 339 14.55 32.68 21.54
CA ARG A 339 15.84 33.39 21.59
C ARG A 339 16.84 32.66 20.68
N PRO A 340 17.38 33.32 19.65
CA PRO A 340 18.36 32.73 18.75
C PRO A 340 19.67 32.39 19.48
N ALA A 341 20.30 31.29 19.06
CA ALA A 341 21.56 30.83 19.64
C ALA A 341 22.77 31.75 19.34
N GLY A 342 22.70 32.52 18.26
CA GLY A 342 23.81 33.34 17.75
C GLY A 342 23.36 34.55 16.95
N ARG A 343 24.33 35.31 16.47
CA ARG A 343 24.16 36.32 15.42
C ARG A 343 24.45 35.70 14.06
N VAL A 344 23.71 36.09 13.03
CA VAL A 344 23.88 35.52 11.69
C VAL A 344 24.46 36.54 10.72
N LEU A 345 25.49 36.11 10.00
CA LEU A 345 26.07 36.81 8.86
C LEU A 345 25.70 36.08 7.58
N GLY A 346 24.93 36.70 6.69
CA GLY A 346 24.53 36.09 5.42
C GLY A 346 25.47 36.44 4.27
N LEU A 347 25.98 35.44 3.56
CA LEU A 347 26.85 35.62 2.39
C LEU A 347 26.22 34.90 1.19
N ARG A 348 25.66 35.69 0.27
CA ARG A 348 25.01 35.17 -0.94
C ARG A 348 26.06 34.82 -1.99
N VAL A 349 26.10 33.54 -2.36
CA VAL A 349 26.94 33.00 -3.45
C VAL A 349 26.13 32.27 -4.53
N LEU A 350 24.84 32.01 -4.27
CA LEU A 350 23.92 31.37 -5.21
C LEU A 350 22.82 32.35 -5.68
N ASP A 351 22.29 32.09 -6.86
CA ASP A 351 21.14 32.80 -7.43
C ASP A 351 19.79 32.20 -6.98
N HIS A 352 18.70 32.66 -7.59
CA HIS A 352 17.34 32.22 -7.30
C HIS A 352 17.04 30.77 -7.71
N GLU A 353 17.86 30.16 -8.58
CA GLU A 353 17.77 28.75 -8.96
C GLU A 353 18.70 27.85 -8.11
N ASN A 354 19.33 28.42 -7.08
CA ASN A 354 20.40 27.79 -6.29
C ASN A 354 21.63 27.41 -7.11
N ALA A 355 21.90 28.13 -8.21
CA ALA A 355 23.08 27.95 -9.03
C ALA A 355 24.17 28.98 -8.71
N PHE A 356 25.44 28.62 -8.95
CA PHE A 356 26.54 29.57 -8.90
C PHE A 356 26.52 30.47 -10.16
N PRO A 357 26.87 31.76 -10.05
CA PRO A 357 27.01 32.64 -11.21
C PRO A 357 28.09 32.16 -12.20
N ASP A 358 27.72 31.98 -13.47
CA ASP A 358 28.60 31.46 -14.54
C ASP A 358 29.92 32.23 -14.73
N ALA A 359 29.90 33.54 -14.45
CA ALA A 359 31.03 34.43 -14.71
C ALA A 359 32.17 34.32 -13.68
N LYS A 360 32.01 33.52 -12.62
CA LYS A 360 33.02 33.33 -11.57
C LYS A 360 33.20 31.86 -11.24
N LEU A 361 34.44 31.47 -10.97
CA LEU A 361 34.74 30.16 -10.41
C LEU A 361 34.12 30.04 -9.02
N TRP A 362 33.39 28.95 -8.76
CA TRP A 362 32.77 28.71 -7.45
C TRP A 362 33.79 28.62 -6.32
N GLN A 363 35.00 28.13 -6.60
CA GLN A 363 36.11 28.13 -5.63
C GLN A 363 36.47 29.54 -5.19
N SER A 364 36.58 30.48 -6.14
CA SER A 364 36.87 31.89 -5.84
C SER A 364 35.73 32.57 -5.10
N LEU A 365 34.47 32.20 -5.38
CA LEU A 365 33.31 32.72 -4.66
C LEU A 365 33.33 32.25 -3.19
N VAL A 366 33.55 30.95 -2.97
CA VAL A 366 33.63 30.38 -1.62
C VAL A 366 34.82 30.94 -0.84
N GLU A 367 35.99 31.09 -1.47
CA GLU A 367 37.17 31.71 -0.85
C GLU A 367 36.91 33.17 -0.44
N THR A 368 36.29 33.96 -1.33
CA THR A 368 35.93 35.35 -1.04
C THR A 368 34.91 35.42 0.10
N ALA A 369 33.91 34.54 0.10
CA ALA A 369 32.89 34.47 1.15
C ALA A 369 33.51 34.13 2.51
N LEU A 370 34.37 33.11 2.58
CA LEU A 370 35.05 32.69 3.80
C LEU A 370 35.97 33.78 4.36
N SER A 371 36.76 34.42 3.49
CA SER A 371 37.65 35.51 3.89
C SER A 371 36.84 36.70 4.43
N THR A 372 35.76 37.06 3.74
CA THR A 372 34.83 38.12 4.19
C THR A 372 34.19 37.78 5.53
N ALA A 373 33.76 36.53 5.73
CA ALA A 373 33.20 36.06 7.00
C ALA A 373 34.20 36.23 8.16
N ALA A 374 35.44 35.81 7.94
CA ALA A 374 36.52 35.90 8.92
C ALA A 374 36.87 37.35 9.26
N GLU A 375 36.97 38.23 8.26
CA GLU A 375 37.21 39.67 8.43
C GLU A 375 36.09 40.37 9.23
N ARG A 376 34.85 39.90 9.08
CA ARG A 376 33.69 40.37 9.84
C ARG A 376 33.56 39.75 11.23
N GLY A 377 34.51 38.88 11.62
CA GLY A 377 34.59 38.30 12.96
C GLY A 377 33.75 37.04 13.16
N ALA A 378 33.24 36.42 12.09
CA ALA A 378 32.59 35.12 12.20
C ALA A 378 33.65 34.02 12.39
N LYS A 379 33.45 33.18 13.41
CA LYS A 379 34.34 32.05 13.73
C LYS A 379 33.73 30.70 13.38
N VAL A 380 32.40 30.63 13.27
CA VAL A 380 31.67 29.45 12.83
C VAL A 380 31.07 29.75 11.48
N ILE A 381 31.33 28.88 10.50
CA ILE A 381 30.85 29.05 9.13
C ILE A 381 30.11 27.79 8.73
N ASN A 382 28.89 27.95 8.24
CA ASN A 382 28.09 26.88 7.66
C ASN A 382 28.06 27.04 6.13
N LEU A 383 28.50 25.99 5.44
CA LEU A 383 28.50 25.88 3.99
C LEU A 383 27.65 24.67 3.59
N SER A 384 26.39 24.91 3.28
CA SER A 384 25.42 23.87 2.88
C SER A 384 25.32 23.73 1.36
N ILE A 385 26.47 23.74 0.67
CA ILE A 385 26.57 23.70 -0.80
C ILE A 385 27.57 22.62 -1.20
N GLY A 386 27.28 21.88 -2.28
CA GLY A 386 28.22 20.92 -2.86
C GLY A 386 27.98 20.67 -4.36
N ASP A 387 29.00 20.13 -5.03
CA ASP A 387 28.95 19.76 -6.47
C ASP A 387 28.34 18.36 -6.65
N ASP A 388 27.06 18.31 -7.03
CA ASP A 388 26.32 17.06 -7.24
C ASP A 388 26.68 16.33 -8.55
N ARG A 389 27.29 17.04 -9.51
CA ARG A 389 27.68 16.48 -10.81
C ARG A 389 28.94 15.65 -10.73
N HIS A 390 29.79 15.92 -9.73
CA HIS A 390 31.06 15.21 -9.52
C HIS A 390 31.22 14.76 -8.07
N PRO A 391 30.50 13.73 -7.62
CA PRO A 391 30.71 13.14 -6.30
C PRO A 391 32.16 12.69 -6.11
N TYR A 392 32.65 12.80 -4.88
CA TYR A 392 34.01 12.43 -4.53
C TYR A 392 34.15 10.94 -4.26
N HIS A 393 35.13 10.34 -4.92
CA HIS A 393 35.55 8.96 -4.72
C HIS A 393 37.04 8.92 -4.38
N PRO A 394 37.43 8.45 -3.19
CA PRO A 394 38.83 8.26 -2.84
C PRO A 394 39.52 7.35 -3.88
N PRO A 395 40.77 7.65 -4.29
CA PRO A 395 41.68 8.68 -3.77
C PRO A 395 41.74 9.97 -4.62
N ALA A 396 40.66 10.36 -5.32
CA ALA A 396 40.71 11.47 -6.28
C ALA A 396 41.07 12.83 -5.63
N PRO A 397 42.08 13.58 -6.09
CA PRO A 397 42.37 14.90 -5.53
C PRO A 397 41.27 15.90 -5.91
N VAL A 398 40.74 16.63 -4.92
CA VAL A 398 39.72 17.67 -5.16
C VAL A 398 40.19 19.02 -4.65
N ASN A 399 40.49 19.91 -5.60
CA ASN A 399 41.18 21.18 -5.36
C ASN A 399 40.47 22.11 -4.37
N ILE A 400 39.13 22.10 -4.32
CA ILE A 400 38.37 22.96 -3.40
C ILE A 400 38.56 22.58 -1.93
N ALA A 401 38.78 21.30 -1.61
CA ALA A 401 39.04 20.88 -0.22
C ALA A 401 40.34 21.51 0.31
N GLY A 402 41.40 21.51 -0.50
CA GLY A 402 42.67 22.15 -0.14
C GLY A 402 42.55 23.67 0.03
N VAL A 403 41.68 24.33 -0.75
CA VAL A 403 41.38 25.77 -0.55
C VAL A 403 40.72 25.99 0.81
N LEU A 404 39.72 25.18 1.17
CA LEU A 404 39.05 25.27 2.46
C LEU A 404 39.99 25.02 3.63
N ASP A 405 40.79 23.95 3.58
CA ASP A 405 41.71 23.58 4.66
C ASP A 405 42.73 24.69 4.92
N ASN A 406 43.27 25.32 3.88
CA ASN A 406 44.16 26.47 4.01
C ASN A 406 43.47 27.68 4.68
N LEU A 407 42.23 27.98 4.30
CA LEU A 407 41.47 29.11 4.87
C LEU A 407 41.10 28.86 6.33
N VAL A 408 40.65 27.65 6.65
CA VAL A 408 40.35 27.20 8.01
C VAL A 408 41.57 27.38 8.91
N GLN A 409 42.74 26.94 8.46
CA GLN A 409 43.98 27.09 9.22
C GLN A 409 44.43 28.55 9.33
N LYS A 410 44.38 29.31 8.23
CA LYS A 410 44.85 30.71 8.18
C LYS A 410 44.03 31.63 9.08
N HIS A 411 42.71 31.45 9.11
CA HIS A 411 41.79 32.33 9.80
C HIS A 411 41.27 31.77 11.15
N ASP A 412 41.69 30.56 11.51
CA ASP A 412 41.28 29.86 12.73
C ASP A 412 39.74 29.79 12.82
N LEU A 413 39.16 29.03 11.89
CA LEU A 413 37.71 28.93 11.67
C LEU A 413 37.20 27.52 11.99
N VAL A 414 35.95 27.44 12.42
CA VAL A 414 35.17 26.19 12.45
C VAL A 414 34.28 26.17 11.22
N LEU A 415 34.64 25.37 10.22
CA LEU A 415 33.86 25.21 9.00
C LEU A 415 33.00 23.94 9.08
N VAL A 416 31.69 24.09 8.91
CA VAL A 416 30.70 23.01 8.88
C VAL A 416 30.18 22.87 7.46
N VAL A 417 30.27 21.65 6.91
CA VAL A 417 29.86 21.33 5.53
C VAL A 417 28.86 20.18 5.54
N SER A 418 27.87 20.20 4.64
CA SER A 418 26.96 19.07 4.46
C SER A 418 27.66 17.94 3.69
N ALA A 419 27.33 16.69 3.97
CA ALA A 419 27.80 15.54 3.20
C ALA A 419 27.28 15.54 1.74
N GLY A 420 26.18 16.27 1.52
CA GLY A 420 25.43 16.33 0.27
C GLY A 420 24.30 15.30 0.20
N ASN A 421 23.46 15.43 -0.84
CA ASN A 421 22.25 14.62 -1.01
C ASN A 421 22.29 13.79 -2.31
N THR A 422 21.70 12.59 -2.30
CA THR A 422 21.41 11.79 -3.51
C THR A 422 20.03 12.14 -4.08
N ALA A 423 19.78 11.76 -5.33
CA ALA A 423 18.51 12.02 -6.00
C ALA A 423 17.39 11.09 -5.48
N PRO A 424 16.13 11.56 -5.39
CA PRO A 424 15.01 10.74 -4.91
C PRO A 424 14.66 9.62 -5.89
N GLY A 425 14.43 8.39 -5.38
CA GLY A 425 13.86 7.29 -6.17
C GLY A 425 14.87 6.29 -6.75
N GLU A 426 16.16 6.41 -6.44
CA GLU A 426 17.21 5.47 -6.86
C GLU A 426 17.33 4.23 -5.97
N HIS A 427 16.62 4.18 -4.83
CA HIS A 427 16.86 3.15 -3.81
C HIS A 427 15.66 2.18 -3.64
N PRO A 428 15.90 0.85 -3.63
CA PRO A 428 14.89 -0.12 -3.22
C PRO A 428 14.59 0.03 -1.72
N SER A 429 13.31 0.10 -1.36
CA SER A 429 12.84 0.53 -0.03
C SER A 429 13.38 -0.28 1.16
N SER A 430 13.67 -1.57 0.98
CA SER A 430 14.12 -2.45 2.07
C SER A 430 15.65 -2.54 2.26
N GLU A 431 16.46 -2.22 1.24
CA GLU A 431 17.93 -2.37 1.29
C GLU A 431 18.72 -1.06 1.08
N TYR A 432 18.05 0.09 1.12
CA TYR A 432 18.67 1.39 0.83
C TYR A 432 19.94 1.66 1.65
N ALA A 433 19.99 1.25 2.93
CA ALA A 433 21.14 1.45 3.79
C ALA A 433 22.40 0.70 3.30
N ARG A 434 22.25 -0.46 2.66
CA ARG A 434 23.37 -1.17 2.04
C ARG A 434 23.85 -0.45 0.78
N HIS A 435 22.90 0.04 -0.01
CA HIS A 435 23.20 0.79 -1.22
C HIS A 435 23.96 2.09 -0.90
N LEU A 436 23.59 2.79 0.18
CA LEU A 436 24.32 3.97 0.64
C LEU A 436 25.83 3.70 0.83
N VAL A 437 26.20 2.52 1.34
CA VAL A 437 27.60 2.17 1.61
C VAL A 437 28.29 1.53 0.40
N ALA A 438 27.55 0.81 -0.45
CA ALA A 438 28.11 -0.01 -1.51
C ALA A 438 28.12 0.64 -2.89
N ALA A 439 27.28 1.64 -3.14
CA ALA A 439 27.16 2.26 -4.44
C ALA A 439 28.23 3.33 -4.64
N ASP A 440 28.89 3.32 -5.80
CA ASP A 440 29.88 4.34 -6.09
C ASP A 440 29.24 5.74 -6.10
N GLN A 441 27.99 5.89 -6.55
CA GLN A 441 27.33 7.18 -6.72
C GLN A 441 26.94 7.92 -5.41
N THR A 442 27.07 7.29 -4.24
CA THR A 442 26.66 7.85 -2.94
C THR A 442 27.80 8.53 -2.17
N GLY A 443 28.98 8.66 -2.79
CA GLY A 443 30.13 9.38 -2.24
C GLY A 443 29.83 10.85 -1.91
N LEU A 444 30.62 11.41 -1.01
CA LEU A 444 30.52 12.81 -0.53
C LEU A 444 30.49 13.82 -1.68
N LEU A 445 29.73 14.92 -1.56
CA LEU A 445 29.85 16.01 -2.53
C LEU A 445 31.01 16.93 -2.19
N PRO A 446 31.90 17.28 -3.14
CA PRO A 446 32.86 18.35 -2.92
C PRO A 446 32.17 19.62 -2.40
N PRO A 447 32.64 20.21 -1.29
CA PRO A 447 33.94 20.01 -0.66
C PRO A 447 33.93 19.17 0.64
N ALA A 448 32.91 18.35 0.86
CA ALA A 448 32.67 17.60 2.09
C ALA A 448 33.76 16.60 2.49
N MET A 449 34.72 16.32 1.61
CA MET A 449 35.88 15.47 1.89
C MET A 449 37.04 16.21 2.60
N SER A 450 36.95 17.53 2.79
CA SER A 450 37.99 18.36 3.42
C SER A 450 38.47 17.79 4.76
N ALA A 451 39.79 17.88 5.00
CA ALA A 451 40.40 17.28 6.19
C ALA A 451 40.12 18.08 7.46
N LEU A 452 39.92 19.40 7.35
CA LEU A 452 39.71 20.29 8.49
C LEU A 452 38.25 20.76 8.66
N ALA A 453 37.40 20.62 7.65
CA ALA A 453 35.97 20.90 7.77
C ALA A 453 35.24 19.78 8.52
N LEU A 454 34.26 20.15 9.35
CA LEU A 454 33.33 19.21 10.00
C LEU A 454 32.21 18.84 9.03
N THR A 455 32.18 17.58 8.60
CA THR A 455 31.19 17.09 7.64
C THR A 455 30.01 16.48 8.37
N VAL A 456 28.79 16.93 8.00
CA VAL A 456 27.53 16.52 8.64
C VAL A 456 26.67 15.70 7.69
N GLY A 457 26.37 14.47 8.06
CA GLY A 457 25.39 13.60 7.41
C GLY A 457 23.98 13.72 8.00
N ALA A 458 23.00 13.09 7.36
CA ALA A 458 21.60 13.18 7.75
C ALA A 458 21.04 11.86 8.32
N LEU A 459 20.21 11.95 9.35
CA LEU A 459 19.41 10.86 9.92
C LEU A 459 17.91 11.09 9.69
N VAL A 460 17.15 10.00 9.71
CA VAL A 460 15.69 10.01 9.82
C VAL A 460 15.30 10.38 11.26
N PRO A 461 14.57 11.49 11.50
CA PRO A 461 14.20 11.90 12.85
C PRO A 461 12.97 11.19 13.43
N ASP A 462 11.95 10.94 12.61
CA ASP A 462 10.66 10.34 12.98
C ASP A 462 10.13 9.51 11.80
N GLU A 463 9.38 8.43 12.06
CA GLU A 463 8.76 7.55 11.06
C GLU A 463 7.82 8.32 10.10
N HIS A 464 7.30 9.47 10.54
CA HIS A 464 6.29 10.24 9.81
C HIS A 464 6.81 11.54 9.16
N GLN A 465 8.04 11.97 9.48
CA GLN A 465 8.63 13.21 8.94
C GLN A 465 9.28 12.98 7.56
N GLY A 466 8.42 12.96 6.56
CA GLY A 466 8.74 12.78 5.13
C GLY A 466 7.48 12.72 4.27
N ALA A 467 6.31 12.52 4.89
CA ALA A 467 5.02 12.70 4.25
C ALA A 467 4.78 14.19 3.98
N ARG A 468 5.21 14.69 2.82
CA ARG A 468 4.36 15.68 2.13
C ARG A 468 2.96 15.05 2.09
N PRO A 469 1.89 15.77 2.47
CA PRO A 469 0.55 15.19 2.49
C PRO A 469 0.15 14.82 1.07
N ALA A 470 0.46 13.59 0.66
CA ALA A 470 -0.03 12.98 -0.55
C ALA A 470 -1.48 12.63 -0.28
N ARG A 471 -2.38 13.54 -0.64
CA ARG A 471 -3.82 13.33 -0.60
C ARG A 471 -4.31 12.31 -1.65
N GLU A 472 -3.41 11.61 -2.36
CA GLU A 472 -3.77 10.89 -3.59
C GLU A 472 -3.17 9.47 -3.74
N SER A 473 -2.23 9.02 -2.90
CA SER A 473 -1.65 7.67 -3.05
C SER A 473 -1.68 6.88 -1.73
N VAL A 474 -2.26 5.67 -1.79
CA VAL A 474 -2.42 4.74 -0.65
C VAL A 474 -1.13 3.94 -0.40
N SER A 475 -0.20 3.91 -1.35
CA SER A 475 1.03 3.10 -1.33
C SER A 475 2.30 3.88 -0.94
N THR A 476 2.15 5.04 -0.30
CA THR A 476 3.29 5.83 0.17
C THR A 476 3.95 5.20 1.40
N THR A 477 5.16 4.67 1.24
CA THR A 477 5.95 4.12 2.37
C THR A 477 7.17 5.00 2.65
N PRO A 478 7.35 5.52 3.88
CA PRO A 478 8.58 6.24 4.25
C PRO A 478 9.78 5.29 4.22
N ILE A 479 10.91 5.75 3.69
CA ILE A 479 12.13 4.93 3.60
C ILE A 479 12.95 5.13 4.88
N GLY A 480 13.25 4.04 5.59
CA GLY A 480 14.08 4.08 6.80
C GLY A 480 13.30 4.36 8.09
N LYS A 481 13.97 4.11 9.23
CA LYS A 481 13.41 4.21 10.59
C LYS A 481 14.11 5.33 11.36
N PRO A 482 13.49 5.91 12.41
CA PRO A 482 14.13 6.86 13.30
C PRO A 482 15.52 6.40 13.73
N GLY A 483 16.51 7.29 13.60
CA GLY A 483 17.90 7.00 13.91
C GLY A 483 18.67 6.27 12.81
N HIS A 484 18.04 5.81 11.73
CA HIS A 484 18.75 5.31 10.55
C HIS A 484 19.31 6.47 9.71
N PRO A 485 20.34 6.22 8.87
CA PRO A 485 20.75 7.17 7.85
C PRO A 485 19.57 7.60 6.99
N SER A 486 19.49 8.91 6.70
CA SER A 486 18.52 9.44 5.76
C SER A 486 18.74 8.78 4.40
N PRO A 487 17.68 8.36 3.68
CA PRO A 487 17.82 7.73 2.36
C PRO A 487 18.56 8.57 1.33
N VAL A 488 18.65 9.89 1.54
CA VAL A 488 19.37 10.79 0.66
C VAL A 488 20.71 11.25 1.19
N THR A 489 21.13 10.84 2.39
CA THR A 489 22.45 11.23 2.89
C THR A 489 23.55 10.57 2.04
N ARG A 490 24.65 11.28 1.83
CA ARG A 490 25.87 10.71 1.26
C ARG A 490 26.82 10.21 2.36
N THR A 491 27.70 9.28 2.00
CA THR A 491 28.63 8.63 2.92
C THR A 491 30.08 8.76 2.45
N GLY A 492 31.02 8.73 3.41
CA GLY A 492 32.44 8.67 3.12
C GLY A 492 32.89 7.29 2.63
N PRO A 493 34.21 7.09 2.43
CA PRO A 493 35.28 7.77 3.17
C PRO A 493 35.73 9.14 2.61
N GLY A 494 36.46 9.90 3.42
CA GLY A 494 37.13 11.16 3.03
C GLY A 494 38.50 10.96 2.37
N ILE A 495 39.31 12.03 2.34
CA ILE A 495 40.72 11.97 1.90
C ILE A 495 41.50 11.02 2.82
N GLU A 496 42.40 10.20 2.26
CA GLU A 496 43.21 9.22 3.02
C GLU A 496 42.37 8.29 3.93
N GLN A 497 41.18 7.88 3.46
CA GLN A 497 40.25 7.04 4.23
C GLN A 497 39.79 7.66 5.57
N ALA A 498 39.84 9.00 5.68
CA ALA A 498 39.34 9.69 6.87
C ALA A 498 37.85 9.40 7.11
N THR A 499 37.48 9.28 8.38
CA THR A 499 36.09 9.04 8.81
C THR A 499 35.23 10.25 8.45
N LYS A 500 34.36 10.07 7.46
CA LYS A 500 33.39 11.08 6.99
C LYS A 500 32.03 10.40 6.76
N PRO A 501 30.90 11.07 7.03
CA PRO A 501 30.76 12.31 7.82
C PRO A 501 31.21 12.12 9.28
N GLU A 502 31.77 13.15 9.93
CA GLU A 502 32.13 13.08 11.36
C GLU A 502 30.92 13.14 12.28
N LEU A 503 29.90 13.91 11.86
CA LEU A 503 28.70 14.15 12.64
C LEU A 503 27.48 13.78 11.82
N VAL A 504 26.38 13.50 12.52
CA VAL A 504 25.08 13.28 11.92
C VAL A 504 24.02 14.08 12.65
N ALA A 505 23.04 14.59 11.91
CA ALA A 505 21.94 15.39 12.44
C ALA A 505 20.60 14.98 11.79
N PRO A 506 19.46 15.28 12.42
CA PRO A 506 18.14 15.17 11.78
C PRO A 506 18.10 15.86 10.41
N GLY A 507 17.81 15.10 9.34
CA GLY A 507 17.75 15.63 7.97
C GLY A 507 16.53 15.18 7.14
N GLY A 508 15.63 14.40 7.75
CA GLY A 508 14.36 13.97 7.14
C GLY A 508 14.45 12.67 6.35
N THR A 509 13.31 12.25 5.79
CA THR A 509 13.20 11.08 4.91
C THR A 509 12.41 11.35 3.62
N TYR A 510 12.48 10.41 2.68
CA TYR A 510 11.65 10.35 1.48
C TYR A 510 10.56 9.29 1.61
N VAL A 511 9.51 9.50 0.83
CA VAL A 511 8.42 8.55 0.64
C VAL A 511 8.58 7.90 -0.73
N TYR A 512 8.50 6.58 -0.78
CA TYR A 512 8.43 5.81 -2.02
C TYR A 512 6.96 5.67 -2.44
N ASP A 513 6.65 6.11 -3.66
CA ASP A 513 5.37 5.85 -4.35
C ASP A 513 5.62 4.83 -5.45
N SER A 514 5.29 3.56 -5.17
CA SER A 514 5.49 2.44 -6.08
C SER A 514 4.69 2.58 -7.37
N ASP A 515 3.56 3.28 -7.30
CA ASP A 515 2.53 3.28 -8.34
C ASP A 515 2.94 4.24 -9.44
N ARG A 516 3.40 5.44 -9.07
CA ARG A 516 3.79 6.47 -10.02
C ARG A 516 5.02 6.07 -10.85
N LYS A 517 6.02 5.44 -10.24
CA LYS A 517 7.25 5.03 -10.96
C LYS A 517 6.96 3.96 -12.01
N ALA A 518 6.09 3.00 -11.69
CA ALA A 518 5.73 1.94 -12.63
C ALA A 518 4.89 2.47 -13.81
N VAL A 519 4.00 3.42 -13.55
CA VAL A 519 3.23 4.14 -14.59
C VAL A 519 4.13 5.02 -15.45
N ASP A 520 5.08 5.76 -14.86
CA ASP A 520 6.06 6.56 -15.61
C ASP A 520 6.92 5.69 -16.53
N GLN A 521 7.31 4.49 -16.09
CA GLN A 521 8.07 3.52 -16.89
C GLN A 521 7.28 3.00 -18.09
N LEU A 522 5.95 2.84 -17.97
CA LEU A 522 5.07 2.49 -19.09
C LEU A 522 5.00 3.58 -20.16
N GLY A 523 5.24 4.84 -19.80
CA GLY A 523 5.32 5.97 -20.72
C GLY A 523 6.66 6.14 -21.44
N SER A 524 7.66 5.29 -21.16
CA SER A 524 8.98 5.39 -21.80
C SER A 524 8.93 5.03 -23.29
N ASP A 525 9.77 5.68 -24.09
CA ASP A 525 10.08 5.35 -25.48
C ASP A 525 10.76 3.97 -25.65
N LYS A 526 11.44 3.48 -24.61
CA LYS A 526 12.22 2.23 -24.64
C LYS A 526 11.40 1.03 -24.17
N ALA A 527 11.20 0.04 -25.04
CA ALA A 527 10.47 -1.19 -24.72
C ALA A 527 10.98 -1.96 -23.48
N PRO A 528 12.30 -2.10 -23.22
CA PRO A 528 12.79 -2.74 -22.00
C PRO A 528 12.35 -2.04 -20.71
N VAL A 529 12.22 -0.70 -20.74
CA VAL A 529 11.75 0.10 -19.60
C VAL A 529 10.26 -0.13 -19.37
N ARG A 530 9.46 -0.15 -20.45
CA ARG A 530 8.03 -0.45 -20.39
C ARG A 530 7.75 -1.87 -19.85
N LEU A 531 8.53 -2.86 -20.27
CA LEU A 531 8.47 -4.22 -19.72
C LEU A 531 8.77 -4.24 -18.22
N GLY A 532 9.79 -3.49 -17.78
CA GLY A 532 10.09 -3.31 -16.35
C GLY A 532 8.91 -2.71 -15.58
N GLY A 533 8.23 -1.72 -16.17
CA GLY A 533 7.01 -1.11 -15.62
C GLY A 533 5.85 -2.09 -15.49
N LEU A 534 5.60 -2.93 -16.51
CA LEU A 534 4.58 -3.97 -16.47
C LEU A 534 4.80 -4.96 -15.31
N TYR A 535 6.02 -5.50 -15.17
CA TYR A 535 6.35 -6.42 -14.07
C TYR A 535 6.36 -5.74 -12.70
N ALA A 536 6.58 -4.42 -12.63
CA ALA A 536 6.44 -3.67 -11.39
C ALA A 536 4.97 -3.52 -10.98
N LEU A 537 4.07 -3.18 -11.92
CA LEU A 537 2.63 -3.13 -11.68
C LEU A 537 2.06 -4.52 -11.32
N GLU A 538 2.50 -5.57 -11.99
CA GLU A 538 2.09 -6.95 -11.69
C GLU A 538 2.41 -7.31 -10.23
N ARG A 539 3.66 -7.12 -9.80
CA ARG A 539 4.08 -7.38 -8.42
C ARG A 539 3.31 -6.53 -7.42
N LEU A 540 3.09 -5.25 -7.74
CA LEU A 540 2.31 -4.36 -6.89
C LEU A 540 0.88 -4.87 -6.68
N ALA A 541 0.19 -5.29 -7.74
CA ALA A 541 -1.16 -5.88 -7.65
C ALA A 541 -1.16 -7.23 -6.93
N GLN A 542 -0.10 -8.02 -7.12
CA GLN A 542 0.02 -9.34 -6.51
C GLN A 542 0.25 -9.26 -5.00
N ASP A 543 1.16 -8.38 -4.56
CA ASP A 543 1.54 -8.21 -3.16
C ASP A 543 0.47 -7.48 -2.33
N ASN A 544 -0.46 -6.79 -2.99
CA ASN A 544 -1.53 -6.03 -2.35
C ASN A 544 -2.91 -6.61 -2.72
N PRO A 545 -3.60 -7.33 -1.82
CA PRO A 545 -4.87 -7.98 -2.12
C PRO A 545 -6.08 -7.04 -2.17
N ASP A 546 -5.88 -5.72 -2.08
CA ASP A 546 -6.95 -4.73 -2.19
C ASP A 546 -7.62 -4.82 -3.58
N PRO A 547 -8.93 -5.14 -3.66
CA PRO A 547 -9.66 -5.23 -4.92
C PRO A 547 -9.62 -3.93 -5.74
N THR A 548 -9.61 -2.77 -5.07
CA THR A 548 -9.65 -1.46 -5.74
C THR A 548 -8.32 -1.14 -6.43
N LEU A 549 -7.20 -1.47 -5.78
CA LEU A 549 -5.86 -1.30 -6.35
C LEU A 549 -5.65 -2.26 -7.53
N ARG A 550 -6.03 -3.54 -7.37
CA ARG A 550 -5.94 -4.54 -8.44
C ARG A 550 -6.73 -4.11 -9.67
N GLN A 551 -7.97 -3.66 -9.49
CA GLN A 551 -8.77 -3.16 -10.60
C GLN A 551 -8.15 -1.91 -11.24
N THR A 552 -7.54 -1.01 -10.44
CA THR A 552 -6.83 0.17 -10.97
C THR A 552 -5.65 -0.23 -11.85
N ILE A 553 -4.84 -1.19 -11.40
CA ILE A 553 -3.71 -1.70 -12.17
C ILE A 553 -4.18 -2.39 -13.46
N VAL A 554 -5.23 -3.21 -13.38
CA VAL A 554 -5.86 -3.82 -14.56
C VAL A 554 -6.36 -2.75 -15.53
N ASN A 555 -6.96 -1.66 -15.03
CA ASN A 555 -7.42 -0.54 -15.87
C ASN A 555 -6.25 0.16 -16.57
N VAL A 556 -5.08 0.30 -15.94
CA VAL A 556 -3.87 0.84 -16.56
C VAL A 556 -3.37 -0.07 -17.68
N LEU A 557 -3.31 -1.39 -17.44
CA LEU A 557 -2.93 -2.38 -18.47
C LEU A 557 -3.91 -2.37 -19.65
N CYS A 558 -5.21 -2.31 -19.36
CA CYS A 558 -6.26 -2.21 -20.36
C CYS A 558 -6.16 -0.89 -21.16
N ALA A 559 -5.92 0.24 -20.50
CA ALA A 559 -5.71 1.52 -21.17
C ALA A 559 -4.49 1.48 -22.10
N TYR A 560 -3.40 0.83 -21.68
CA TYR A 560 -2.23 0.62 -22.52
C TYR A 560 -2.57 -0.18 -23.78
N LEU A 561 -3.30 -1.30 -23.64
CA LEU A 561 -3.71 -2.14 -24.76
C LEU A 561 -4.71 -1.46 -25.71
N ARG A 562 -5.51 -0.52 -25.22
CA ARG A 562 -6.44 0.29 -26.02
C ARG A 562 -5.76 1.39 -26.83
N MET A 563 -4.50 1.73 -26.55
CA MET A 563 -3.79 2.70 -27.39
C MET A 563 -3.61 2.16 -28.82
N PRO A 564 -3.74 3.00 -29.86
CA PRO A 564 -3.58 2.59 -31.26
C PRO A 564 -2.28 1.81 -31.48
N HIS A 565 -2.37 0.73 -32.26
CA HIS A 565 -1.25 -0.15 -32.53
C HIS A 565 -1.30 -0.67 -33.95
N GLU A 566 -0.21 -0.47 -34.68
CA GLU A 566 0.02 -1.14 -35.96
C GLU A 566 0.77 -2.45 -35.69
N LEU A 567 0.25 -3.55 -36.23
CA LEU A 567 0.88 -4.86 -36.09
C LEU A 567 2.15 -4.93 -36.95
N PRO A 568 3.24 -5.57 -36.45
CA PRO A 568 4.41 -5.80 -37.27
C PRO A 568 4.04 -6.74 -38.42
N GLY A 569 4.17 -6.26 -39.66
CA GLY A 569 4.05 -7.09 -40.85
C GLY A 569 5.22 -8.06 -41.03
N ASP A 570 5.31 -8.68 -42.21
CA ASP A 570 6.41 -9.57 -42.57
C ASP A 570 7.78 -8.90 -42.40
N ALA A 571 8.79 -9.71 -42.13
CA ALA A 571 10.16 -9.23 -42.00
C ALA A 571 10.57 -8.51 -43.30
N PRO A 572 11.09 -7.27 -43.22
CA PRO A 572 11.52 -6.56 -44.42
C PRO A 572 12.64 -7.30 -45.13
N ASP A 573 12.64 -7.24 -46.46
CA ASP A 573 13.68 -7.82 -47.31
C ASP A 573 15.08 -7.40 -46.84
N ALA A 574 16.07 -8.27 -47.00
CA ALA A 574 17.45 -7.98 -46.59
C ALA A 574 18.07 -6.74 -47.28
N ASN A 575 17.49 -6.31 -48.41
CA ASN A 575 17.90 -5.14 -49.18
C ASN A 575 17.05 -3.89 -48.87
N ALA A 576 16.11 -3.96 -47.94
CA ALA A 576 15.30 -2.81 -47.54
C ALA A 576 16.18 -1.73 -46.90
N ASN A 577 15.71 -0.48 -46.94
CA ASN A 577 16.47 0.62 -46.37
C ASN A 577 16.55 0.51 -44.83
N ALA A 578 17.56 1.14 -44.23
CA ALA A 578 17.79 1.09 -42.79
C ALA A 578 16.59 1.62 -41.97
N ALA A 579 15.85 2.60 -42.49
CA ALA A 579 14.68 3.15 -41.81
C ALA A 579 13.56 2.10 -41.68
N THR A 580 13.28 1.33 -42.73
CA THR A 580 12.28 0.24 -42.71
C THR A 580 12.65 -0.83 -41.69
N HIS A 581 13.93 -1.21 -41.60
CA HIS A 581 14.39 -2.16 -40.58
C HIS A 581 14.27 -1.61 -39.14
N ILE A 582 14.48 -0.30 -38.94
CA ILE A 582 14.32 0.35 -37.64
C ILE A 582 12.84 0.38 -37.23
N THR A 583 11.96 0.86 -38.11
CA THR A 583 10.51 0.92 -37.85
C THR A 583 9.94 -0.47 -37.59
N HIS A 584 10.33 -1.49 -38.37
CA HIS A 584 9.90 -2.87 -38.14
C HIS A 584 10.33 -3.37 -36.76
N ARG A 585 11.57 -3.08 -36.34
CA ARG A 585 12.08 -3.45 -35.02
C ARG A 585 11.32 -2.75 -33.89
N GLU A 586 10.97 -1.47 -34.05
CA GLU A 586 10.17 -0.71 -33.07
C GLU A 586 8.75 -1.28 -32.94
N LEU A 587 8.10 -1.61 -34.07
CA LEU A 587 6.80 -2.27 -34.07
C LEU A 587 6.86 -3.65 -33.41
N GLN A 588 7.91 -4.44 -33.69
CA GLN A 588 8.13 -5.73 -33.02
C GLN A 588 8.33 -5.57 -31.51
N GLN A 589 9.11 -4.58 -31.08
CA GLN A 589 9.33 -4.30 -29.67
C GLN A 589 8.02 -3.92 -28.97
N GLU A 590 7.24 -3.02 -29.56
CA GLU A 590 5.93 -2.64 -29.03
C GLU A 590 4.96 -3.82 -28.97
N HIS A 591 4.95 -4.65 -30.01
CA HIS A 591 4.15 -5.88 -30.05
C HIS A 591 4.51 -6.83 -28.91
N GLN A 592 5.80 -7.00 -28.58
CA GLN A 592 6.23 -7.82 -27.44
C GLN A 592 5.79 -7.25 -26.08
N VAL A 593 5.78 -5.93 -25.90
CA VAL A 593 5.26 -5.29 -24.67
C VAL A 593 3.77 -5.57 -24.51
N ARG A 594 2.99 -5.43 -25.59
CA ARG A 594 1.54 -5.70 -25.59
C ARG A 594 1.21 -7.17 -25.39
N LEU A 595 1.99 -8.08 -25.96
CA LEU A 595 1.85 -9.52 -25.67
C LEU A 595 2.13 -9.82 -24.20
N THR A 596 3.10 -9.13 -23.59
CA THR A 596 3.39 -9.27 -22.16
C THR A 596 2.22 -8.78 -21.31
N ALA A 597 1.65 -7.62 -21.61
CA ALA A 597 0.47 -7.11 -20.93
C ALA A 597 -0.73 -8.08 -21.02
N GLN A 598 -1.00 -8.65 -22.22
CA GLN A 598 -2.03 -9.68 -22.39
C GLN A 598 -1.76 -10.92 -21.54
N ARG A 599 -0.50 -11.40 -21.50
CA ARG A 599 -0.10 -12.57 -20.68
C ARG A 599 -0.29 -12.34 -19.19
N ILE A 600 0.02 -11.15 -18.68
CA ILE A 600 -0.20 -10.77 -17.28
C ILE A 600 -1.70 -10.86 -16.97
N LEU A 601 -2.56 -10.26 -17.80
CA LEU A 601 -4.01 -10.35 -17.62
C LEU A 601 -4.48 -11.82 -17.62
N THR A 602 -4.07 -12.63 -18.60
CA THR A 602 -4.45 -14.05 -18.67
C THR A 602 -4.00 -14.84 -17.44
N ALA A 603 -2.76 -14.63 -16.98
CA ALA A 603 -2.18 -15.37 -15.86
C ALA A 603 -2.95 -15.10 -14.55
N HIS A 604 -3.31 -13.84 -14.31
CA HIS A 604 -3.99 -13.45 -13.08
C HIS A 604 -5.50 -13.65 -13.11
N LEU A 605 -6.10 -13.86 -14.27
CA LEU A 605 -7.52 -14.19 -14.39
C LEU A 605 -7.78 -15.70 -14.38
N ASN A 606 -6.74 -16.54 -14.33
CA ASN A 606 -6.87 -17.98 -14.32
C ASN A 606 -6.81 -18.53 -12.87
N PRO A 607 -7.91 -19.10 -12.34
CA PRO A 607 -7.93 -19.69 -11.01
C PRO A 607 -7.21 -21.05 -10.92
N GLY A 608 -6.80 -21.65 -12.04
CA GLY A 608 -6.26 -23.01 -12.10
C GLY A 608 -7.35 -24.08 -12.31
N ASP A 609 -6.99 -25.35 -12.10
CA ASP A 609 -7.85 -26.48 -12.46
C ASP A 609 -8.93 -26.81 -11.40
N THR A 610 -8.78 -26.33 -10.17
CA THR A 610 -9.67 -26.64 -9.04
C THR A 610 -10.37 -25.41 -8.49
N GLU A 611 -11.70 -25.31 -8.68
CA GLU A 611 -12.51 -24.17 -8.20
C GLU A 611 -12.47 -23.99 -6.66
N GLU A 612 -12.25 -25.06 -5.89
CA GLU A 612 -12.21 -25.04 -4.42
C GLU A 612 -10.92 -24.43 -3.86
N GLN A 613 -9.84 -24.43 -4.64
CA GLN A 613 -8.52 -23.93 -4.26
C GLN A 613 -7.91 -23.18 -5.44
N PRO A 614 -8.25 -21.89 -5.62
CA PRO A 614 -7.69 -21.10 -6.70
C PRO A 614 -6.18 -20.89 -6.50
N LEU A 615 -5.46 -20.72 -7.61
CA LEU A 615 -4.04 -20.37 -7.62
C LEU A 615 -3.80 -19.08 -6.83
N ALA A 616 -2.67 -19.00 -6.12
CA ALA A 616 -2.30 -17.80 -5.35
C ALA A 616 -2.12 -16.55 -6.23
N THR A 617 -1.87 -16.72 -7.52
CA THR A 617 -1.77 -15.65 -8.52
C THR A 617 -3.12 -15.15 -9.01
N PHE A 618 -4.23 -15.84 -8.70
CA PHE A 618 -5.55 -15.48 -9.20
C PHE A 618 -6.09 -14.19 -8.54
N TRP A 619 -6.59 -13.27 -9.37
CA TRP A 619 -7.24 -12.03 -8.96
C TRP A 619 -8.76 -12.16 -9.17
N PRO A 620 -9.54 -12.36 -8.09
CA PRO A 620 -10.98 -12.47 -8.18
C PRO A 620 -11.64 -11.11 -8.49
N ASP A 621 -12.87 -11.17 -8.99
CA ASP A 621 -13.77 -10.02 -9.19
C ASP A 621 -13.24 -8.90 -10.10
N VAL A 622 -12.42 -9.24 -11.10
CA VAL A 622 -11.83 -8.28 -12.04
C VAL A 622 -12.72 -8.02 -13.26
N ASP A 623 -12.81 -6.76 -13.67
CA ASP A 623 -13.38 -6.33 -14.94
C ASP A 623 -12.29 -6.01 -15.98
N LEU A 624 -12.55 -6.36 -17.24
CA LEU A 624 -11.74 -5.91 -18.37
C LEU A 624 -12.48 -4.90 -19.25
N ASP A 625 -11.79 -3.82 -19.62
CA ASP A 625 -12.24 -2.88 -20.65
C ASP A 625 -11.19 -2.77 -21.76
N LEU A 626 -11.35 -3.60 -22.77
CA LEU A 626 -10.49 -3.70 -23.95
C LEU A 626 -11.24 -3.21 -25.20
N THR A 627 -12.16 -2.25 -25.01
CA THR A 627 -12.92 -1.62 -26.09
C THR A 627 -11.97 -0.99 -27.12
N GLY A 628 -12.13 -1.35 -28.40
CA GLY A 628 -11.29 -0.87 -29.51
C GLY A 628 -9.84 -1.36 -29.51
N ALA A 629 -9.47 -2.30 -28.64
CA ALA A 629 -8.09 -2.79 -28.55
C ALA A 629 -7.73 -3.75 -29.71
N VAL A 630 -6.48 -3.71 -30.15
CA VAL A 630 -5.90 -4.71 -31.06
C VAL A 630 -5.20 -5.79 -30.24
N LEU A 631 -5.73 -7.01 -30.26
CA LEU A 631 -5.30 -8.13 -29.43
C LEU A 631 -4.78 -9.27 -30.31
N THR A 632 -3.55 -9.73 -30.08
CA THR A 632 -2.90 -10.77 -30.90
C THR A 632 -2.91 -12.10 -30.18
N ALA A 633 -3.45 -13.14 -30.83
CA ALA A 633 -3.55 -14.49 -30.30
C ALA A 633 -4.10 -14.54 -28.86
N PHE A 634 -5.14 -13.73 -28.61
CA PHE A 634 -5.63 -13.46 -27.26
C PHE A 634 -6.24 -14.71 -26.62
N ASN A 635 -5.88 -14.95 -25.36
CA ASN A 635 -6.23 -16.18 -24.66
C ASN A 635 -6.78 -15.88 -23.26
N LEU A 636 -8.04 -16.22 -23.04
CA LEU A 636 -8.72 -16.26 -21.75
C LEU A 636 -9.30 -17.65 -21.46
N ALA A 637 -8.73 -18.72 -22.04
CA ALA A 637 -9.19 -20.07 -21.79
C ALA A 637 -9.10 -20.41 -20.29
N GLY A 638 -10.20 -20.89 -19.71
CA GLY A 638 -10.31 -21.19 -18.29
C GLY A 638 -10.27 -19.97 -17.35
N CYS A 639 -10.26 -18.74 -17.87
CA CYS A 639 -10.20 -17.54 -17.04
C CYS A 639 -11.56 -17.18 -16.46
N HIS A 640 -11.56 -16.62 -15.25
CA HIS A 640 -12.75 -16.18 -14.51
C HIS A 640 -12.73 -14.66 -14.38
N LEU A 641 -13.81 -14.02 -14.83
CA LEU A 641 -13.95 -12.57 -14.85
C LEU A 641 -15.32 -12.14 -14.33
N ARG A 642 -15.34 -10.98 -13.69
CA ARG A 642 -16.58 -10.34 -13.26
C ARG A 642 -17.35 -9.81 -14.46
N ALA A 643 -16.75 -8.94 -15.26
CA ALA A 643 -17.29 -8.46 -16.54
C ALA A 643 -16.17 -8.23 -17.56
N ALA A 644 -16.51 -8.19 -18.85
CA ALA A 644 -15.54 -7.90 -19.89
C ALA A 644 -16.17 -7.13 -21.06
N LYS A 645 -15.47 -6.11 -21.53
CA LYS A 645 -15.83 -5.33 -22.72
C LYS A 645 -14.76 -5.46 -23.78
N PHE A 646 -15.18 -5.94 -24.93
CA PHE A 646 -14.39 -6.09 -26.15
C PHE A 646 -15.13 -5.46 -27.33
N ASP A 647 -16.00 -4.48 -27.07
CA ASP A 647 -16.71 -3.77 -28.14
C ASP A 647 -15.69 -3.10 -29.07
N GLU A 648 -15.89 -3.21 -30.38
CA GLU A 648 -14.98 -2.70 -31.42
C GLU A 648 -13.55 -3.28 -31.37
N ALA A 649 -13.29 -4.32 -30.57
CA ALA A 649 -11.97 -4.91 -30.46
C ALA A 649 -11.60 -5.71 -31.73
N TRP A 650 -10.32 -5.65 -32.11
CA TRP A 650 -9.74 -6.41 -33.21
C TRP A 650 -8.90 -7.58 -32.68
N PHE A 651 -9.42 -8.79 -32.83
CA PHE A 651 -8.73 -10.02 -32.45
C PHE A 651 -7.97 -10.59 -33.65
N GLU A 652 -6.65 -10.39 -33.63
CA GLU A 652 -5.75 -10.89 -34.65
C GLU A 652 -5.29 -12.33 -34.36
N GLY A 653 -5.52 -13.23 -35.31
CA GLY A 653 -5.14 -14.63 -35.20
C GLY A 653 -6.09 -15.45 -34.32
N ILE A 654 -5.59 -16.58 -33.80
CA ILE A 654 -6.40 -17.54 -33.06
C ILE A 654 -6.74 -16.99 -31.67
N THR A 655 -8.04 -16.94 -31.34
CA THR A 655 -8.53 -16.41 -30.07
C THR A 655 -9.23 -17.49 -29.25
N HIS A 656 -8.88 -17.58 -27.96
CA HIS A 656 -9.37 -18.62 -27.06
C HIS A 656 -10.13 -18.04 -25.86
N PHE A 657 -11.40 -18.42 -25.73
CA PHE A 657 -12.26 -18.19 -24.55
C PHE A 657 -12.81 -19.52 -23.99
N SER A 658 -12.30 -20.65 -24.46
CA SER A 658 -12.81 -21.97 -24.07
C SER A 658 -12.79 -22.15 -22.56
N ARG A 659 -13.91 -22.60 -21.98
CA ARG A 659 -14.09 -22.77 -20.52
C ARG A 659 -13.98 -21.47 -19.70
N ALA A 660 -13.95 -20.28 -20.33
CA ALA A 660 -13.97 -19.03 -19.58
C ALA A 660 -15.33 -18.83 -18.86
N LEU A 661 -15.30 -18.12 -17.73
CA LEU A 661 -16.47 -17.77 -16.93
C LEU A 661 -16.63 -16.25 -16.88
N PHE A 662 -17.71 -15.74 -17.46
CA PHE A 662 -18.11 -14.33 -17.35
C PHE A 662 -19.31 -14.23 -16.39
N GLN A 663 -19.05 -13.81 -15.16
CA GLN A 663 -20.04 -13.79 -14.08
C GLN A 663 -21.15 -12.74 -14.31
N HIS A 664 -20.86 -11.66 -15.02
CA HIS A 664 -21.81 -10.64 -15.44
C HIS A 664 -21.86 -10.48 -16.97
N SER A 665 -21.64 -9.25 -17.47
CA SER A 665 -21.80 -8.94 -18.89
C SER A 665 -20.48 -9.12 -19.62
N ALA A 666 -20.51 -9.84 -20.74
CA ALA A 666 -19.43 -9.92 -21.71
C ALA A 666 -19.92 -9.29 -23.04
N SER A 667 -19.31 -8.19 -23.46
CA SER A 667 -19.67 -7.51 -24.71
C SER A 667 -18.57 -7.64 -25.74
N PHE A 668 -18.96 -7.96 -26.97
CA PHE A 668 -18.17 -8.14 -28.17
C PHE A 668 -18.84 -7.42 -29.34
N GLY A 669 -19.58 -6.33 -29.06
CA GLY A 669 -20.33 -5.61 -30.08
C GLY A 669 -19.38 -5.00 -31.11
N GLU A 670 -19.66 -5.21 -32.39
CA GLU A 670 -18.79 -4.72 -33.49
C GLU A 670 -17.33 -5.23 -33.43
N ALA A 671 -17.05 -6.26 -32.62
CA ALA A 671 -15.73 -6.90 -32.55
C ALA A 671 -15.42 -7.69 -33.82
N VAL A 672 -14.15 -7.73 -34.22
CA VAL A 672 -13.67 -8.45 -35.41
C VAL A 672 -12.70 -9.56 -34.99
N PHE A 673 -12.98 -10.79 -35.41
CA PHE A 673 -12.10 -11.94 -35.21
C PHE A 673 -11.54 -12.39 -36.56
N THR A 674 -10.23 -12.23 -36.78
CA THR A 674 -9.61 -12.54 -38.07
C THR A 674 -9.24 -14.01 -38.22
N GLY A 675 -8.92 -14.70 -37.11
CA GLY A 675 -8.66 -16.14 -37.07
C GLY A 675 -9.74 -16.94 -36.34
N PHE A 676 -9.44 -18.21 -36.04
CA PHE A 676 -10.34 -19.10 -35.31
C PHE A 676 -10.72 -18.52 -33.94
N ALA A 677 -12.02 -18.52 -33.61
CA ALA A 677 -12.53 -18.05 -32.32
C ALA A 677 -13.17 -19.19 -31.54
N PHE A 678 -12.55 -19.59 -30.42
CA PHE A 678 -13.01 -20.71 -29.60
C PHE A 678 -13.73 -20.23 -28.33
N PHE A 679 -15.04 -20.48 -28.26
CA PHE A 679 -15.92 -20.26 -27.11
C PHE A 679 -16.48 -21.57 -26.55
N THR A 680 -15.77 -22.68 -26.78
CA THR A 680 -16.21 -24.02 -26.37
C THR A 680 -16.31 -24.11 -24.86
N GLU A 681 -17.44 -24.58 -24.34
CA GLU A 681 -17.71 -24.71 -22.89
C GLU A 681 -17.62 -23.38 -22.10
N THR A 682 -17.66 -22.23 -22.77
CA THR A 682 -17.69 -20.92 -22.11
C THR A 682 -19.02 -20.70 -21.40
N LYS A 683 -18.99 -20.09 -20.21
CA LYS A 683 -20.16 -19.76 -19.40
C LYS A 683 -20.37 -18.25 -19.40
N PHE A 684 -21.52 -17.81 -19.92
CA PHE A 684 -21.92 -16.41 -19.97
C PHE A 684 -23.16 -16.15 -19.12
N THR A 685 -23.09 -15.17 -18.22
CA THR A 685 -24.30 -14.63 -17.58
C THR A 685 -25.08 -13.73 -18.52
N LYS A 686 -24.43 -12.79 -19.20
CA LYS A 686 -25.00 -12.03 -20.34
C LYS A 686 -23.93 -11.88 -21.41
N ALA A 687 -24.27 -12.10 -22.67
CA ALA A 687 -23.32 -11.99 -23.77
C ALA A 687 -23.89 -11.23 -24.96
N SER A 688 -23.17 -10.22 -25.45
CA SER A 688 -23.52 -9.52 -26.69
C SER A 688 -22.41 -9.67 -27.72
N PHE A 689 -22.75 -10.19 -28.89
CA PHE A 689 -21.96 -10.29 -30.11
C PHE A 689 -22.59 -9.43 -31.23
N THR A 690 -23.40 -8.45 -30.85
CA THR A 690 -24.18 -7.63 -31.79
C THR A 690 -23.26 -7.01 -32.85
N LYS A 691 -23.56 -7.22 -34.13
CA LYS A 691 -22.74 -6.75 -35.27
C LYS A 691 -21.28 -7.22 -35.28
N SER A 692 -20.90 -8.22 -34.49
CA SER A 692 -19.54 -8.76 -34.53
C SER A 692 -19.29 -9.52 -35.84
N GLN A 693 -18.02 -9.66 -36.22
CA GLN A 693 -17.61 -10.34 -37.44
C GLN A 693 -16.59 -11.42 -37.13
N PHE A 694 -16.88 -12.64 -37.56
CA PHE A 694 -15.98 -13.79 -37.48
C PHE A 694 -15.51 -14.14 -38.89
N ALA A 695 -14.26 -13.82 -39.20
CA ALA A 695 -13.69 -14.05 -40.51
C ALA A 695 -13.34 -15.53 -40.75
N ASP A 696 -12.93 -16.24 -39.71
CA ASP A 696 -12.71 -17.69 -39.72
C ASP A 696 -13.75 -18.41 -38.84
N ALA A 697 -13.57 -19.71 -38.58
CA ALA A 697 -14.55 -20.52 -37.87
C ALA A 697 -14.69 -20.11 -36.40
N ALA A 698 -15.94 -20.05 -35.93
CA ALA A 698 -16.31 -19.70 -34.56
C ALA A 698 -17.01 -20.87 -33.87
N TRP A 699 -16.46 -21.31 -32.73
CA TRP A 699 -16.90 -22.53 -32.05
C TRP A 699 -17.48 -22.21 -30.67
N PHE A 700 -18.80 -22.26 -30.52
CA PHE A 700 -19.58 -22.11 -29.29
C PHE A 700 -20.08 -23.46 -28.75
N GLY A 701 -19.39 -24.56 -29.09
CA GLY A 701 -19.81 -25.90 -28.69
C GLY A 701 -19.93 -26.03 -27.17
N LYS A 702 -21.05 -26.57 -26.67
CA LYS A 702 -21.35 -26.69 -25.23
C LYS A 702 -21.30 -25.39 -24.42
N ALA A 703 -21.25 -24.22 -25.07
CA ALA A 703 -21.32 -22.94 -24.38
C ALA A 703 -22.66 -22.80 -23.65
N THR A 704 -22.66 -22.16 -22.48
CA THR A 704 -23.86 -21.96 -21.67
C THR A 704 -24.13 -20.47 -21.47
N PHE A 705 -25.29 -20.02 -21.93
CA PHE A 705 -25.80 -18.65 -21.76
C PHE A 705 -26.92 -18.68 -20.73
N THR A 706 -26.63 -18.30 -19.48
CA THR A 706 -27.63 -18.36 -18.39
C THR A 706 -28.63 -17.22 -18.48
N GLY A 707 -28.18 -16.02 -18.85
CA GLY A 707 -29.02 -14.92 -19.27
C GLY A 707 -29.01 -14.73 -20.79
N ASN A 708 -29.25 -13.50 -21.21
CA ASN A 708 -29.51 -13.16 -22.60
C ASN A 708 -28.25 -13.23 -23.48
N ALA A 709 -28.41 -13.74 -24.69
CA ALA A 709 -27.39 -13.84 -25.72
C ALA A 709 -27.84 -13.08 -26.98
N TRP A 710 -27.10 -12.03 -27.35
CA TRP A 710 -27.38 -11.23 -28.54
C TRP A 710 -26.36 -11.54 -29.63
N PHE A 711 -26.80 -12.10 -30.74
CA PHE A 711 -26.09 -12.30 -32.00
C PHE A 711 -26.74 -11.48 -33.14
N THR A 712 -27.43 -10.40 -32.77
CA THR A 712 -28.14 -9.55 -33.73
C THR A 712 -27.14 -8.93 -34.70
N ASP A 713 -27.42 -9.00 -36.02
CA ASP A 713 -26.53 -8.50 -37.08
C ASP A 713 -25.09 -9.11 -37.10
N THR A 714 -24.83 -10.19 -36.37
CA THR A 714 -23.53 -10.87 -36.37
C THR A 714 -23.25 -11.53 -37.73
N ARG A 715 -22.00 -11.49 -38.20
CA ARG A 715 -21.56 -12.10 -39.46
C ARG A 715 -20.55 -13.21 -39.21
N PHE A 716 -20.90 -14.43 -39.61
CA PHE A 716 -20.00 -15.59 -39.62
C PHE A 716 -19.61 -15.89 -41.06
N LEU A 717 -18.39 -15.50 -41.46
CA LEU A 717 -17.90 -15.68 -42.84
C LEU A 717 -17.55 -17.14 -43.15
N ASN A 718 -17.14 -17.89 -42.12
CA ASN A 718 -16.84 -19.32 -42.18
C ASN A 718 -17.71 -20.10 -41.18
N ALA A 719 -17.34 -21.35 -40.87
CA ALA A 719 -18.17 -22.25 -40.07
C ALA A 719 -18.47 -21.68 -38.67
N ALA A 720 -19.74 -21.74 -38.25
CA ALA A 720 -20.21 -21.36 -36.93
C ALA A 720 -20.85 -22.57 -36.23
N GLY A 721 -20.23 -23.06 -35.16
CA GLY A 721 -20.69 -24.24 -34.44
C GLY A 721 -21.26 -23.90 -33.07
N PHE A 722 -22.51 -24.28 -32.82
CA PHE A 722 -23.25 -24.18 -31.56
C PHE A 722 -23.68 -25.57 -31.04
N THR A 723 -22.95 -26.62 -31.43
CA THR A 723 -23.26 -28.00 -31.04
C THR A 723 -23.35 -28.14 -29.53
N ASP A 724 -24.43 -28.73 -29.00
CA ASP A 724 -24.72 -28.89 -27.58
C ASP A 724 -24.75 -27.59 -26.75
N ALA A 725 -24.83 -26.41 -27.39
CA ALA A 725 -24.93 -25.14 -26.68
C ALA A 725 -26.25 -25.01 -25.91
N ARG A 726 -26.23 -24.31 -24.77
CA ARG A 726 -27.37 -24.18 -23.85
C ARG A 726 -27.74 -22.70 -23.68
N PHE A 727 -28.90 -22.31 -24.20
CA PHE A 727 -29.45 -20.97 -24.08
C PHE A 727 -30.61 -20.98 -23.07
N ARG A 728 -30.32 -20.56 -21.83
CA ARG A 728 -31.34 -20.46 -20.76
C ARG A 728 -32.08 -19.12 -20.79
N GLY A 729 -31.38 -18.03 -21.15
CA GLY A 729 -32.02 -16.75 -21.43
C GLY A 729 -32.58 -16.65 -22.84
N LEU A 730 -32.91 -15.42 -23.26
CA LEU A 730 -33.34 -15.14 -24.64
C LEU A 730 -32.12 -15.16 -25.57
N ALA A 731 -32.27 -15.83 -26.72
CA ALA A 731 -31.25 -15.89 -27.75
C ALA A 731 -31.74 -15.16 -29.01
N TRP A 732 -31.07 -14.05 -29.35
CA TRP A 732 -31.40 -13.24 -30.51
C TRP A 732 -30.37 -13.43 -31.62
N PHE A 733 -30.77 -14.04 -32.72
CA PHE A 733 -30.00 -14.18 -33.95
C PHE A 733 -30.61 -13.35 -35.09
N SER A 734 -31.38 -12.32 -34.76
CA SER A 734 -32.06 -11.52 -35.78
C SER A 734 -31.06 -10.80 -36.67
N ARG A 735 -31.24 -10.90 -37.99
CA ARG A 735 -30.31 -10.43 -39.03
C ARG A 735 -28.89 -11.02 -38.96
N ALA A 736 -28.68 -12.12 -38.23
CA ALA A 736 -27.41 -12.84 -38.24
C ALA A 736 -27.16 -13.46 -39.63
N ARG A 737 -25.92 -13.43 -40.10
CA ARG A 737 -25.51 -13.95 -41.41
C ARG A 737 -24.53 -15.10 -41.23
N PHE A 738 -24.94 -16.30 -41.65
CA PHE A 738 -24.10 -17.49 -41.70
C PHE A 738 -23.69 -17.74 -43.15
N GLU A 739 -22.55 -17.17 -43.55
CA GLU A 739 -21.96 -17.38 -44.89
C GLU A 739 -21.35 -18.79 -45.02
N GLY A 740 -20.82 -19.31 -43.91
CA GLY A 740 -20.31 -20.67 -43.74
C GLY A 740 -21.36 -21.69 -43.28
N ASP A 741 -20.88 -22.88 -42.89
CA ASP A 741 -21.73 -23.93 -42.31
C ASP A 741 -22.16 -23.55 -40.88
N ALA A 742 -23.44 -23.72 -40.54
CA ALA A 742 -24.02 -23.38 -39.24
C ALA A 742 -24.55 -24.63 -38.52
N GLY A 743 -23.85 -25.07 -37.47
CA GLY A 743 -24.23 -26.28 -36.72
C GLY A 743 -24.89 -25.93 -35.39
N PHE A 744 -26.10 -26.43 -35.14
CA PHE A 744 -26.85 -26.28 -33.88
C PHE A 744 -27.22 -27.63 -33.25
N SER A 745 -26.65 -28.74 -33.73
CA SER A 745 -27.01 -30.08 -33.31
C SER A 745 -26.88 -30.27 -31.80
N GLY A 746 -27.89 -30.87 -31.17
CA GLY A 746 -27.95 -31.09 -29.72
C GLY A 746 -28.12 -29.83 -28.85
N SER A 747 -28.17 -28.62 -29.44
CA SER A 747 -28.37 -27.40 -28.66
C SER A 747 -29.74 -27.34 -27.99
N SER A 748 -29.88 -26.55 -26.92
CA SER A 748 -31.12 -26.43 -26.15
C SER A 748 -31.46 -24.98 -25.87
N PHE A 749 -32.73 -24.63 -26.07
CA PHE A 749 -33.26 -23.29 -25.83
C PHE A 749 -34.38 -23.37 -24.78
N THR A 750 -34.29 -22.58 -23.72
CA THR A 750 -35.36 -22.48 -22.71
C THR A 750 -36.45 -21.48 -23.13
N HIS A 751 -36.08 -20.47 -23.92
CA HIS A 751 -36.99 -19.52 -24.55
C HIS A 751 -36.90 -19.65 -26.07
N THR A 752 -37.98 -19.34 -26.77
CA THR A 752 -38.02 -19.38 -28.23
C THR A 752 -36.95 -18.44 -28.82
N PRO A 753 -35.95 -18.94 -29.58
CA PRO A 753 -34.94 -18.10 -30.18
C PRO A 753 -35.54 -17.25 -31.31
N ASP A 754 -34.97 -16.07 -31.50
CA ASP A 754 -35.34 -15.13 -32.57
C ASP A 754 -34.37 -15.26 -33.74
N PHE A 755 -34.84 -15.74 -34.88
CA PHE A 755 -34.08 -15.83 -36.14
C PHE A 755 -34.66 -14.88 -37.21
N ASP A 756 -35.35 -13.81 -36.80
CA ASP A 756 -35.96 -12.83 -37.72
C ASP A 756 -34.87 -12.26 -38.66
N ASP A 757 -35.05 -12.43 -39.97
CA ASP A 757 -34.13 -11.96 -41.02
C ASP A 757 -32.73 -12.59 -40.97
N ALA A 758 -32.56 -13.72 -40.29
CA ALA A 758 -31.33 -14.50 -40.32
C ALA A 758 -31.11 -15.20 -41.68
N LEU A 759 -29.85 -15.35 -42.08
CA LEU A 759 -29.45 -16.00 -43.34
C LEU A 759 -28.59 -17.23 -43.13
N PHE A 760 -28.92 -18.30 -43.86
CA PHE A 760 -28.12 -19.51 -43.95
C PHE A 760 -27.68 -19.76 -45.40
N ASN A 761 -26.42 -19.47 -45.71
CA ASN A 761 -25.90 -19.49 -47.09
C ASN A 761 -25.37 -20.87 -47.48
N ARG A 762 -24.90 -21.66 -46.52
CA ARG A 762 -24.39 -23.03 -46.74
C ARG A 762 -25.18 -24.07 -45.96
N HIS A 763 -24.50 -25.05 -45.37
CA HIS A 763 -25.15 -26.13 -44.62
C HIS A 763 -25.62 -25.61 -43.27
N ALA A 764 -26.88 -25.87 -42.91
CA ALA A 764 -27.41 -25.61 -41.57
C ALA A 764 -27.95 -26.92 -40.98
N GLU A 765 -27.63 -27.19 -39.72
CA GLU A 765 -27.95 -28.44 -39.04
C GLU A 765 -28.58 -28.18 -37.66
N PHE A 766 -29.80 -28.66 -37.43
CA PHE A 766 -30.53 -28.55 -36.15
C PHE A 766 -30.89 -29.93 -35.56
N ILE A 767 -30.06 -30.94 -35.80
CA ILE A 767 -30.37 -32.32 -35.41
C ILE A 767 -30.35 -32.44 -33.88
N GLY A 768 -31.46 -32.90 -33.30
CA GLY A 768 -31.59 -33.05 -31.85
C GLY A 768 -31.66 -31.73 -31.07
N THR A 769 -31.79 -30.58 -31.76
CA THR A 769 -31.98 -29.28 -31.11
C THR A 769 -33.33 -29.23 -30.37
N GLN A 770 -33.31 -28.77 -29.12
CA GLN A 770 -34.51 -28.66 -28.27
C GLN A 770 -35.03 -27.23 -28.27
N PHE A 771 -36.27 -27.03 -28.71
CA PHE A 771 -36.99 -25.76 -28.62
C PHE A 771 -38.15 -25.88 -27.62
N PRO A 772 -38.44 -24.83 -26.82
CA PRO A 772 -39.50 -24.88 -25.81
C PRO A 772 -40.90 -24.73 -26.42
N ARG A 773 -40.95 -24.02 -27.55
CA ARG A 773 -42.05 -23.86 -28.50
C ARG A 773 -41.41 -23.70 -29.88
N GLU A 774 -42.18 -23.85 -30.94
CA GLU A 774 -41.65 -23.64 -32.29
C GLU A 774 -40.90 -22.29 -32.38
N PRO A 775 -39.64 -22.28 -32.87
CA PRO A 775 -38.88 -21.05 -33.04
C PRO A 775 -39.63 -20.09 -33.97
N LYS A 776 -39.57 -18.79 -33.66
CA LYS A 776 -40.27 -17.76 -34.44
C LYS A 776 -39.66 -17.69 -35.84
N ALA A 777 -40.35 -18.28 -36.80
CA ALA A 777 -40.26 -17.92 -38.21
C ALA A 777 -41.70 -17.60 -38.65
N GLU A 778 -42.25 -16.49 -38.15
CA GLU A 778 -43.66 -16.15 -38.41
C GLU A 778 -43.87 -15.79 -39.89
N VAL A 779 -44.69 -16.58 -40.59
CA VAL A 779 -45.34 -16.13 -41.83
C VAL A 779 -46.80 -15.81 -41.54
N ARG A 780 -47.11 -14.52 -41.43
CA ARG A 780 -48.51 -14.07 -41.34
C ARG A 780 -49.07 -13.82 -42.73
N THR A 781 -50.18 -14.47 -43.06
CA THR A 781 -50.95 -14.18 -44.28
C THR A 781 -51.98 -13.07 -44.01
N SER A 782 -51.96 -12.07 -44.90
CA SER A 782 -52.85 -10.91 -45.17
C SER A 782 -53.94 -10.52 -44.15
N ARG A 783 -54.19 -9.27 -43.78
CA ARG A 783 -53.99 -7.96 -44.42
C ARG A 783 -53.78 -6.92 -43.31
N SER A 784 -52.60 -6.31 -43.25
CA SER A 784 -52.39 -4.98 -42.70
C SER A 784 -50.93 -4.61 -42.99
N GLN A 785 -50.73 -3.76 -43.98
CA GLN A 785 -49.45 -3.11 -44.22
C GLN A 785 -49.18 -2.16 -43.06
N THR A 786 -48.12 -2.41 -42.29
CA THR A 786 -46.99 -1.49 -42.05
C THR A 786 -45.98 -2.14 -41.08
N SER A 787 -44.72 -2.20 -41.55
CA SER A 787 -43.45 -2.58 -40.88
C SER A 787 -43.06 -4.08 -40.82
N SER A 788 -41.93 -4.36 -41.51
CA SER A 788 -41.10 -5.58 -41.56
C SER A 788 -41.80 -6.93 -41.73
N GLN A 789 -41.76 -7.47 -42.95
CA GLN A 789 -41.88 -8.91 -43.18
C GLN A 789 -40.69 -9.62 -42.53
N ARG A 790 -40.81 -9.95 -41.25
CA ARG A 790 -39.79 -10.69 -40.48
C ARG A 790 -39.74 -12.12 -40.98
N SER A 791 -38.59 -12.63 -41.41
CA SER A 791 -38.51 -13.96 -42.03
C SER A 791 -37.11 -14.57 -41.95
N CYS A 792 -36.99 -15.88 -41.76
CA CYS A 792 -35.70 -16.57 -41.84
C CYS A 792 -35.47 -17.10 -43.27
N TRP A 793 -34.24 -17.07 -43.79
CA TRP A 793 -33.96 -17.41 -45.20
C TRP A 793 -32.85 -18.45 -45.37
N ALA A 794 -33.03 -19.35 -46.34
CA ALA A 794 -32.02 -20.30 -46.79
C ALA A 794 -31.70 -20.10 -48.27
N ARG A 795 -30.40 -20.11 -48.60
CA ARG A 795 -29.92 -20.05 -49.98
C ARG A 795 -30.17 -21.38 -50.70
N LEU A 796 -30.82 -21.39 -51.85
CA LEU A 796 -31.18 -22.60 -52.61
C LEU A 796 -30.11 -23.08 -53.58
N ASP A 797 -29.35 -22.16 -54.18
CA ASP A 797 -28.31 -22.41 -55.19
C ASP A 797 -26.99 -22.88 -54.56
N VAL A 798 -27.06 -23.92 -53.72
CA VAL A 798 -25.91 -24.59 -53.12
C VAL A 798 -25.62 -25.93 -53.80
N SER A 799 -24.40 -26.45 -53.66
CA SER A 799 -24.04 -27.74 -54.28
C SER A 799 -24.92 -28.88 -53.76
N PRO A 800 -25.19 -29.93 -54.57
CA PRO A 800 -26.01 -31.07 -54.14
C PRO A 800 -25.50 -31.75 -52.85
N ALA A 801 -24.17 -31.78 -52.66
CA ALA A 801 -23.54 -32.31 -51.45
C ALA A 801 -23.85 -31.49 -50.18
N VAL A 802 -23.99 -30.17 -50.31
CA VAL A 802 -24.39 -29.27 -49.22
C VAL A 802 -25.89 -29.37 -48.98
N ALA A 803 -26.70 -29.41 -50.05
CA ALA A 803 -28.16 -29.52 -49.97
C ALA A 803 -28.61 -30.80 -49.22
N GLN A 804 -27.97 -31.95 -49.51
CA GLN A 804 -28.29 -33.23 -48.86
C GLN A 804 -28.00 -33.27 -47.36
N LYS A 805 -27.07 -32.44 -46.89
CA LYS A 805 -26.70 -32.41 -45.46
C LYS A 805 -27.67 -31.57 -44.63
N ARG A 806 -28.34 -30.57 -45.21
CA ARG A 806 -29.22 -29.64 -44.47
C ARG A 806 -30.30 -30.38 -43.69
N ALA A 807 -30.38 -30.07 -42.40
CA ALA A 807 -31.35 -30.66 -41.49
C ALA A 807 -32.03 -29.56 -40.69
N TRP A 808 -33.34 -29.45 -40.85
CA TRP A 808 -34.18 -28.45 -40.19
C TRP A 808 -35.10 -29.10 -39.17
N PRO A 809 -35.62 -28.35 -38.20
CA PRO A 809 -36.71 -28.83 -37.35
C PRO A 809 -37.88 -29.34 -38.20
N ALA A 810 -38.56 -30.41 -37.77
CA ALA A 810 -39.62 -31.03 -38.56
C ALA A 810 -40.81 -30.10 -38.87
N SER A 811 -41.00 -29.02 -38.10
CA SER A 811 -42.01 -27.98 -38.33
C SER A 811 -41.59 -26.93 -39.36
N TRP A 812 -40.30 -26.84 -39.68
CA TRP A 812 -39.78 -25.90 -40.67
C TRP A 812 -39.99 -26.44 -42.09
N ARG A 813 -40.41 -25.55 -42.99
CA ARG A 813 -40.64 -25.81 -44.41
C ARG A 813 -39.97 -24.71 -45.21
N ILE A 814 -39.18 -25.11 -46.20
CA ILE A 814 -38.61 -24.20 -47.18
C ILE A 814 -39.70 -23.92 -48.21
N ARG A 815 -40.10 -22.65 -48.33
CA ARG A 815 -41.05 -22.20 -49.35
C ARG A 815 -40.28 -21.41 -50.40
N ASP A 816 -40.34 -21.88 -51.64
CA ASP A 816 -39.82 -21.13 -52.78
C ASP A 816 -40.50 -19.77 -52.84
N SER A 817 -39.71 -18.71 -52.71
CA SER A 817 -40.19 -17.34 -52.88
C SER A 817 -40.15 -17.02 -54.37
N THR A 818 -41.30 -17.06 -55.05
CA THR A 818 -41.41 -16.67 -56.47
C THR A 818 -41.37 -15.15 -56.67
N GLY A 819 -41.08 -14.37 -55.63
CA GLY A 819 -41.10 -12.92 -55.65
C GLY A 819 -40.09 -12.30 -54.69
N GLY A 820 -38.83 -12.24 -55.11
CA GLY A 820 -37.81 -11.29 -54.65
C GLY A 820 -37.33 -11.39 -53.19
N TYR A 821 -36.02 -11.39 -53.01
CA TYR A 821 -35.36 -11.20 -51.72
C TYR A 821 -35.41 -9.71 -51.29
N PRO A 822 -35.23 -9.37 -49.99
CA PRO A 822 -35.16 -7.97 -49.54
C PRO A 822 -33.96 -7.20 -50.15
N ASP A 823 -34.16 -5.95 -50.58
CA ASP A 823 -33.11 -5.11 -51.21
C ASP A 823 -31.82 -5.00 -50.35
N GLY A 824 -30.65 -5.18 -50.98
CA GLY A 824 -29.32 -5.02 -50.35
C GLY A 824 -28.57 -6.32 -49.95
N TRP A 825 -29.04 -7.49 -50.40
CA TRP A 825 -28.52 -8.82 -50.02
C TRP A 825 -27.95 -9.53 -51.28
N HIS A 826 -26.93 -10.39 -51.14
CA HIS A 826 -26.10 -10.95 -52.24
C HIS A 826 -26.86 -11.68 -53.37
N ASP A 827 -26.26 -11.76 -54.57
CA ASP A 827 -26.72 -12.55 -55.73
C ASP A 827 -26.90 -14.04 -55.37
N GLY A 828 -28.07 -14.60 -55.67
CA GLY A 828 -28.38 -16.03 -55.46
C GLY A 828 -29.88 -16.34 -55.47
N GLN A 829 -30.22 -17.63 -55.41
CA GLN A 829 -31.61 -18.08 -55.24
C GLN A 829 -31.89 -18.28 -53.75
N TRP A 830 -33.00 -17.74 -53.26
CA TRP A 830 -33.34 -17.77 -51.84
C TRP A 830 -34.76 -18.27 -51.61
N ALA A 831 -34.93 -19.00 -50.51
CA ALA A 831 -36.23 -19.42 -50.03
C ALA A 831 -36.45 -19.01 -48.59
N GLN A 832 -37.71 -18.70 -48.30
CA GLN A 832 -38.16 -18.38 -46.97
C GLN A 832 -38.32 -19.69 -46.18
N ILE A 833 -37.74 -19.74 -44.99
CA ILE A 833 -38.00 -20.77 -44.00
C ILE A 833 -39.27 -20.36 -43.25
N THR A 834 -40.27 -21.24 -43.27
CA THR A 834 -41.59 -21.00 -42.70
C THR A 834 -41.92 -22.12 -41.71
N THR A 835 -42.70 -21.83 -40.66
CA THR A 835 -43.30 -22.87 -39.83
C THR A 835 -44.61 -23.38 -40.44
N ALA A 836 -44.93 -24.66 -40.26
CA ALA A 836 -46.21 -25.20 -40.68
C ALA A 836 -47.36 -24.48 -39.94
N LEU A 837 -48.31 -23.91 -40.68
CA LEU A 837 -49.52 -23.30 -40.14
C LEU A 837 -50.31 -24.35 -39.34
N ILE A 838 -50.48 -24.14 -38.03
CA ILE A 838 -51.64 -24.71 -37.33
C ILE A 838 -52.85 -23.89 -37.80
N SER A 839 -53.61 -24.42 -38.75
CA SER A 839 -54.91 -23.87 -39.11
C SER A 839 -55.83 -23.99 -37.90
N TYR A 840 -56.06 -22.89 -37.19
CA TYR A 840 -57.20 -22.80 -36.30
C TYR A 840 -58.46 -22.71 -37.16
N GLU A 841 -59.25 -23.79 -37.19
CA GLU A 841 -60.63 -23.70 -37.63
C GLU A 841 -61.38 -22.72 -36.71
N LYS A 842 -61.92 -21.67 -37.32
CA LYS A 842 -62.88 -20.77 -36.67
C LYS A 842 -64.10 -21.59 -36.28
N ASP A 843 -64.28 -21.81 -34.99
CA ASP A 843 -65.62 -22.10 -34.46
C ASP A 843 -66.32 -20.76 -34.23
N ASP A 844 -67.15 -20.40 -35.21
CA ASP A 844 -68.04 -19.24 -35.18
C ASP A 844 -69.28 -19.61 -34.38
N SER A 845 -69.25 -19.43 -33.05
CA SER A 845 -70.49 -19.16 -32.33
C SER A 845 -70.31 -18.45 -30.98
N SER A 846 -70.87 -17.24 -30.95
CA SER A 846 -71.61 -16.65 -29.83
C SER A 846 -70.92 -15.61 -28.92
N ARG A 847 -71.55 -14.43 -28.99
CA ARG A 847 -71.70 -13.37 -27.98
C ARG A 847 -70.60 -12.30 -27.88
N ARG A 848 -70.77 -11.33 -28.78
CA ARG A 848 -70.62 -9.89 -28.51
C ARG A 848 -71.16 -9.51 -27.13
N THR A 849 -70.30 -8.90 -26.32
CA THR A 849 -70.63 -7.74 -25.48
C THR A 849 -69.33 -6.95 -25.25
N ASP A 850 -69.16 -5.85 -25.98
CA ASP A 850 -68.32 -4.73 -25.51
C ASP A 850 -69.12 -4.00 -24.41
N PRO A 851 -68.46 -3.46 -23.36
CA PRO A 851 -68.06 -2.04 -23.41
C PRO A 851 -66.83 -1.71 -22.51
N PRO A 852 -66.46 -0.44 -22.31
CA PRO A 852 -66.08 0.56 -23.30
C PRO A 852 -64.65 1.08 -23.04
N THR A 853 -64.15 1.79 -24.04
CA THR A 853 -62.95 2.64 -24.03
C THR A 853 -62.84 3.57 -22.80
N ARG A 854 -61.63 3.64 -22.24
CA ARG A 854 -61.12 4.84 -21.55
C ARG A 854 -59.70 5.12 -22.01
N SER A 855 -59.51 6.32 -22.52
CA SER A 855 -58.24 6.99 -22.77
C SER A 855 -57.45 7.16 -21.47
N ILE A 856 -56.23 6.63 -21.42
CA ILE A 856 -54.92 7.33 -21.34
C ILE A 856 -53.86 6.27 -21.60
#